data_AF-A0A0C3AZ61-F1
#
_entry.id   AF-A0A0C3AZ61-F1
#
_cell.length_a   1.000
_cell.length_b   1.000
_cell.length_c   1.000
_cell.angle_alpha   90.00
_cell.angle_beta   90.00
_cell.angle_gamma   90.00
#
_symmetry.space_group_name_H-M   'P 1'
#
loop_
_entity.id
_entity.type
_entity.pdbx_description
1 polymer ?
#
loop_
_entity_poly.entity_id
_entity_poly.type
_entity_poly.pdbx_seq_one_letter_code
_entity_poly.pdbx_strand_id
1 'polypeptide(L)'
;MPSSEGAAVTRDATQVAGIPSHNEDISGQYWEGSHAAVIPKLEDEENIHTLSVLSHLHPQDEEYESRRTNILANRKLHGRFLHLTDLHPDEFYKFNSAVAQFCHRKAPKKKGKGGKGKSKHGADEEEEGQGEVNDSRTNKGDDDDDERAGWFGVPFSDCDSPVTLVNLTLDHLHEEWSTNIDFVIWTGDSARHDNDNLLPRTPPAIYAMNRIIASQMASAFPNIPILPSIGNNDIWPHNVMAPGPNSILNEYIAIWRPFIPFSSYQVFQHGGYFSVEVIPGHIAAISLNTMYWYDANKAVGGCVPHMRDDPGNLQFDWLDVQIERFRDRGMQVILAGHVPPTPGNYFPDCHFRYGQIAIRYQDTIIGHFFGHMNVDHFFWLDVHDLNMEPTEPTYRVMKNQLDEDLRQDITHLPKHLHHDDYVVVNVGPSVIPEYYPSYRIYQYNITQYPGAKISDEQSFTREEWDALEVSKADDEDEDEDEDDDNEDTPHPPKRKRSAHSPHGMADHRLDWTTGKRKHGHRHPEKPDCSLPENEDKYACRPWGPRHASPDSPSRNNSLWSLLGYAQYYLSDLGESTKKSPPKFKLEYLTFNIDALRPPVNDTDSTPPDSGEDGVMGRKKRSARWIPPVPKHLLPKSLRDVNRTKSKFTPYQLDDLTIPSWIVFARKLGKSKKLWKQFIGFMYMGEDLEESEVDPNPDEPVIMDPNGSPWQVILPNTEF
;
A
#
# COMPACT_ATOMS: atom_id res chain seq x y z
N MET A 1 27.63 40.99 46.23
CA MET A 1 28.03 40.83 47.65
C MET A 1 27.26 39.66 48.23
N PRO A 2 27.85 38.80 49.08
CA PRO A 2 29.28 38.66 49.44
C PRO A 2 29.85 37.28 49.01
N SER A 3 31.05 37.21 48.41
CA SER A 3 32.37 36.85 49.02
C SER A 3 32.48 35.35 49.40
N SER A 4 33.53 34.58 49.13
CA SER A 4 34.96 34.90 49.01
C SER A 4 35.78 33.67 48.53
N GLU A 5 36.92 33.96 47.87
CA GLU A 5 38.22 33.24 47.82
C GLU A 5 38.32 31.86 47.12
N GLY A 6 39.26 31.55 46.21
CA GLY A 6 40.42 32.28 45.68
C GLY A 6 41.76 31.63 46.07
N ALA A 7 42.32 30.75 45.23
CA ALA A 7 43.78 30.51 45.16
C ALA A 7 44.17 29.79 43.86
N ALA A 8 45.04 30.44 43.08
CA ALA A 8 45.72 29.92 41.89
C ALA A 8 47.25 30.03 42.11
N VAL A 9 48.02 29.07 41.59
CA VAL A 9 49.49 29.12 41.39
C VAL A 9 49.81 28.18 40.20
N THR A 10 49.85 28.66 38.95
CA THR A 10 51.00 29.08 38.12
C THR A 10 52.07 28.02 37.76
N ARG A 11 52.05 27.63 36.48
CA ARG A 11 53.13 27.47 35.46
C ARG A 11 54.57 27.19 35.91
N ASP A 12 55.21 26.19 35.28
CA ASP A 12 56.38 26.47 34.42
C ASP A 12 56.62 25.41 33.33
N ALA A 13 57.32 25.83 32.27
CA ALA A 13 57.48 25.17 30.97
C ALA A 13 58.91 24.66 30.70
N THR A 14 59.11 24.11 29.49
CA THR A 14 60.34 23.62 28.78
C THR A 14 60.56 22.09 28.84
N GLN A 15 60.86 21.34 27.76
CA GLN A 15 61.67 21.65 26.57
C GLN A 15 61.46 20.62 25.41
N VAL A 16 61.19 21.11 24.19
CA VAL A 16 61.76 20.84 22.84
C VAL A 16 62.07 19.41 22.28
N ALA A 17 61.64 19.23 21.00
CA ALA A 17 62.09 18.33 19.88
C ALA A 17 61.70 16.84 19.93
N GLY A 18 61.28 16.14 18.87
CA GLY A 18 61.17 16.39 17.43
C GLY A 18 60.62 15.12 16.72
N ILE A 19 59.97 15.31 15.58
CA ILE A 19 59.35 14.36 14.59
C ILE A 19 60.34 13.22 14.19
N PRO A 20 59.93 11.95 13.86
CA PRO A 20 59.04 11.68 12.72
C PRO A 20 58.02 10.53 12.75
N SER A 21 57.05 10.73 11.85
CA SER A 21 56.09 9.81 11.28
C SER A 21 56.69 8.52 10.71
N HIS A 22 56.06 7.38 10.99
CA HIS A 22 55.96 6.27 10.04
C HIS A 22 54.72 5.43 10.34
N ASN A 23 53.89 5.24 9.31
CA ASN A 23 52.89 4.19 9.20
C ASN A 23 53.58 2.83 9.36
N GLU A 24 52.97 1.91 10.10
CA GLU A 24 53.03 0.49 9.78
C GLU A 24 51.85 -0.27 10.42
N ASP A 25 51.25 -1.11 9.58
CA ASP A 25 50.19 -2.07 9.83
C ASP A 25 50.47 -2.99 11.02
N ILE A 26 49.45 -3.22 11.86
CA ILE A 26 49.35 -4.46 12.64
C ILE A 26 47.92 -4.99 12.50
N SER A 27 47.78 -5.95 11.59
CA SER A 27 46.65 -6.86 11.49
C SER A 27 46.92 -8.13 12.32
N GLY A 28 45.86 -8.65 12.93
CA GLY A 28 45.76 -10.04 13.38
C GLY A 28 46.03 -10.29 14.86
N GLN A 29 44.99 -10.64 15.62
CA GLN A 29 44.77 -11.99 16.17
C GLN A 29 43.65 -12.02 17.22
N TYR A 30 42.93 -13.14 17.23
CA TYR A 30 41.91 -13.63 18.18
C TYR A 30 40.45 -13.16 17.97
N TRP A 31 39.69 -13.97 17.23
CA TRP A 31 38.45 -14.64 17.69
C TRP A 31 38.15 -15.79 16.71
N GLU A 32 38.57 -17.01 17.06
CA GLU A 32 38.13 -18.24 16.41
C GLU A 32 36.99 -18.85 17.25
N GLY A 33 35.87 -19.20 16.60
CA GLY A 33 34.94 -20.19 17.15
C GLY A 33 33.45 -19.88 17.02
N SER A 34 32.91 -19.87 15.80
CA SER A 34 31.55 -20.35 15.51
C SER A 34 31.29 -20.32 13.99
N HIS A 35 30.81 -21.44 13.45
CA HIS A 35 30.57 -21.68 12.03
C HIS A 35 29.67 -20.60 11.40
N ALA A 36 30.29 -19.70 10.63
CA ALA A 36 29.58 -18.78 9.74
C ALA A 36 29.22 -19.49 8.44
N ALA A 37 27.95 -19.43 8.09
CA ALA A 37 27.46 -19.78 6.76
C ALA A 37 28.20 -18.94 5.71
N VAL A 38 28.67 -19.61 4.66
CA VAL A 38 29.38 -19.00 3.54
C VAL A 38 28.40 -18.12 2.78
N ILE A 39 28.49 -16.81 3.00
CA ILE A 39 27.92 -15.78 2.12
C ILE A 39 28.62 -15.94 0.75
N PRO A 40 27.89 -16.08 -0.39
CA PRO A 40 28.52 -16.07 -1.69
C PRO A 40 29.27 -14.73 -1.85
N LYS A 41 30.58 -14.81 -2.14
CA LYS A 41 31.36 -13.63 -2.55
C LYS A 41 30.69 -13.02 -3.78
N LEU A 42 30.08 -11.85 -3.60
CA LEU A 42 29.86 -10.90 -4.68
C LEU A 42 31.26 -10.41 -5.09
N GLU A 43 31.82 -11.06 -6.11
CA GLU A 43 33.07 -10.65 -6.74
C GLU A 43 32.78 -9.39 -7.58
N ASP A 44 32.73 -8.23 -6.93
CA ASP A 44 32.91 -6.91 -7.55
C ASP A 44 33.45 -5.95 -6.47
N GLU A 45 34.78 -5.91 -6.32
CA GLU A 45 35.47 -5.03 -5.37
C GLU A 45 35.32 -3.53 -5.68
N GLU A 46 34.69 -3.17 -6.81
CA GLU A 46 34.36 -1.77 -7.14
C GLU A 46 33.20 -1.19 -6.31
N ASN A 47 32.29 -2.02 -5.78
CA ASN A 47 31.12 -1.53 -5.03
C ASN A 47 31.38 -1.32 -3.53
N ILE A 48 32.43 -1.90 -2.96
CA ILE A 48 32.76 -1.72 -1.53
C ILE A 48 33.48 -0.39 -1.30
N HIS A 49 34.21 0.12 -2.30
CA HIS A 49 34.84 1.42 -2.24
C HIS A 49 33.84 2.59 -2.40
N THR A 50 32.76 2.44 -3.16
CA THR A 50 31.67 3.42 -3.24
C THR A 50 30.81 3.46 -1.97
N LEU A 51 30.67 2.35 -1.24
CA LEU A 51 30.02 2.32 0.07
C LEU A 51 30.81 3.06 1.17
N SER A 52 32.14 3.15 1.03
CA SER A 52 33.00 3.93 1.93
C SER A 52 32.97 5.43 1.65
N VAL A 53 32.81 5.85 0.39
CA VAL A 53 32.87 7.26 -0.03
C VAL A 53 31.62 8.07 0.37
N LEU A 54 30.48 7.43 0.61
CA LEU A 54 29.28 8.12 1.13
C LEU A 54 29.27 8.29 2.66
N SER A 55 30.20 7.65 3.39
CA SER A 55 30.28 7.74 4.86
C SER A 55 31.07 8.96 5.38
N HIS A 56 31.74 9.72 4.50
CA HIS A 56 32.68 10.79 4.88
C HIS A 56 32.24 12.23 4.49
N LEU A 57 30.96 12.47 4.21
CA LEU A 57 30.45 13.84 4.13
C LEU A 57 30.09 14.34 5.54
N HIS A 58 30.92 15.29 5.99
CA HIS A 58 30.80 16.37 6.99
C HIS A 58 29.41 16.65 7.60
N PRO A 59 29.34 17.28 8.79
CA PRO A 59 28.13 17.32 9.62
C PRO A 59 26.93 17.84 8.83
N GLN A 60 25.81 17.13 8.96
CA GLN A 60 24.55 17.43 8.30
C GLN A 60 23.92 18.66 8.97
N ASP A 61 24.55 19.80 8.73
CA ASP A 61 24.22 21.10 9.28
C ASP A 61 22.93 21.60 8.63
N GLU A 62 22.15 22.40 9.39
CA GLU A 62 20.92 23.09 8.96
C GLU A 62 21.03 23.73 7.56
N GLU A 63 22.24 24.05 7.10
CA GLU A 63 22.54 24.55 5.77
C GLU A 63 22.19 23.56 4.65
N TYR A 64 22.46 22.26 4.80
CA TYR A 64 22.10 21.25 3.79
C TYR A 64 20.58 21.15 3.64
N GLU A 65 19.86 21.08 4.78
CA GLU A 65 18.40 21.07 4.78
C GLU A 65 17.84 22.35 4.19
N SER A 66 18.38 23.53 4.56
CA SER A 66 17.98 24.81 3.97
C SER A 66 18.17 24.83 2.45
N ARG A 67 19.31 24.34 1.94
CA ARG A 67 19.56 24.22 0.49
C ARG A 67 18.58 23.25 -0.17
N ARG A 68 18.33 22.09 0.44
CA ARG A 68 17.37 21.09 -0.05
C ARG A 68 15.96 21.67 -0.12
N THR A 69 15.48 22.31 0.95
CA THR A 69 14.19 23.00 0.98
C THR A 69 14.09 24.07 -0.11
N ASN A 70 15.15 24.86 -0.31
CA ASN A 70 15.18 25.87 -1.38
C ASN A 70 15.13 25.25 -2.78
N ILE A 71 15.80 24.12 -3.03
CA ILE A 71 15.71 23.39 -4.29
C ILE A 71 14.28 22.88 -4.50
N LEU A 72 13.70 22.25 -3.48
CA LEU A 72 12.35 21.67 -3.54
C LEU A 72 11.25 22.74 -3.67
N ALA A 73 11.41 23.91 -3.06
CA ALA A 73 10.44 25.01 -3.16
C ALA A 73 10.45 25.69 -4.54
N ASN A 74 11.58 25.68 -5.24
CA ASN A 74 11.73 26.29 -6.57
C ASN A 74 11.55 25.30 -7.71
N ARG A 75 11.35 24.01 -7.42
CA ARG A 75 11.12 23.00 -8.45
C ARG A 75 9.78 23.20 -9.13
N LYS A 76 9.73 22.82 -10.39
CA LYS A 76 8.46 22.77 -11.14
C LYS A 76 7.73 21.47 -10.76
N LEU A 77 6.43 21.54 -10.48
CA LEU A 77 5.65 20.35 -10.12
C LEU A 77 5.10 19.62 -11.35
N HIS A 78 5.05 18.28 -11.28
CA HIS A 78 4.43 17.38 -12.24
C HIS A 78 2.97 17.02 -11.90
N GLY A 79 2.58 17.12 -10.63
CA GLY A 79 1.29 16.65 -10.15
C GLY A 79 1.21 15.13 -10.05
N ARG A 80 2.34 14.44 -9.85
CA ARG A 80 2.42 12.97 -9.82
C ARG A 80 3.34 12.46 -8.71
N PHE A 81 3.07 11.29 -8.14
CA PHE A 81 3.97 10.62 -7.20
C PHE A 81 3.92 9.10 -7.33
N LEU A 82 5.02 8.44 -6.96
CA LEU A 82 5.15 6.99 -6.96
C LEU A 82 4.76 6.40 -5.61
N HIS A 83 4.02 5.28 -5.62
CA HIS A 83 3.86 4.39 -4.49
C HIS A 83 4.48 3.02 -4.83
N LEU A 84 5.47 2.62 -4.03
CA LEU A 84 6.23 1.37 -4.16
C LEU A 84 6.22 0.63 -2.82
N THR A 85 6.03 -0.69 -2.83
CA THR A 85 5.98 -1.49 -1.59
C THR A 85 6.44 -2.91 -1.84
N ASP A 86 6.83 -3.62 -0.77
CA ASP A 86 7.00 -5.07 -0.74
C ASP A 86 7.92 -5.56 -1.86
N LEU A 87 9.19 -5.09 -1.81
CA LEU A 87 10.23 -5.49 -2.76
C LEU A 87 10.71 -6.92 -2.49
N HIS A 88 10.83 -7.29 -1.20
CA HIS A 88 11.31 -8.59 -0.74
C HIS A 88 12.50 -9.15 -1.52
N PRO A 89 13.61 -8.41 -1.66
CA PRO A 89 14.82 -8.97 -2.28
C PRO A 89 15.35 -10.15 -1.46
N ASP A 90 15.60 -11.26 -2.14
CA ASP A 90 16.17 -12.47 -1.59
C ASP A 90 17.58 -12.71 -2.16
N GLU A 91 18.58 -12.56 -1.29
CA GLU A 91 19.98 -12.81 -1.61
C GLU A 91 20.31 -14.30 -1.85
N PHE A 92 19.41 -15.22 -1.49
CA PHE A 92 19.57 -16.65 -1.65
C PHE A 92 18.85 -17.23 -2.88
N TYR A 93 18.06 -16.42 -3.57
CA TYR A 93 17.34 -16.82 -4.78
C TYR A 93 18.34 -17.36 -5.82
N LYS A 94 18.02 -18.52 -6.38
CA LYS A 94 18.84 -19.16 -7.41
C LYS A 94 18.01 -19.49 -8.62
N PHE A 95 18.45 -18.99 -9.76
CA PHE A 95 17.96 -19.42 -11.06
C PHE A 95 17.97 -20.95 -11.20
N ASN A 96 16.88 -21.50 -11.74
CA ASN A 96 16.66 -22.92 -11.98
C ASN A 96 16.72 -23.81 -10.72
N SER A 97 16.49 -23.23 -9.55
CA SER A 97 16.16 -23.94 -8.32
C SER A 97 14.68 -24.36 -8.31
N ALA A 98 14.27 -25.18 -7.35
CA ALA A 98 12.87 -25.59 -7.23
C ALA A 98 12.07 -24.52 -6.46
N VAL A 99 10.91 -24.15 -7.00
CA VAL A 99 9.97 -23.21 -6.36
C VAL A 99 9.53 -23.74 -4.99
N ALA A 100 9.20 -25.04 -4.90
CA ALA A 100 8.91 -25.74 -3.64
C ALA A 100 10.05 -25.76 -2.60
N GLN A 101 11.23 -25.22 -2.93
CA GLN A 101 12.35 -25.02 -2.01
C GLN A 101 12.67 -23.52 -1.85
N PHE A 102 11.65 -22.67 -1.91
CA PHE A 102 11.71 -21.21 -1.79
C PHE A 102 12.70 -20.58 -2.77
N CYS A 103 12.89 -21.21 -3.93
CA CYS A 103 13.89 -20.80 -4.92
C CYS A 103 15.36 -20.79 -4.42
N HIS A 104 15.69 -21.48 -3.31
CA HIS A 104 17.05 -21.50 -2.75
C HIS A 104 17.88 -22.72 -3.17
N ARG A 105 17.21 -23.83 -3.53
CA ARG A 105 17.83 -25.16 -3.70
C ARG A 105 17.11 -26.00 -4.77
N LYS A 106 17.77 -27.06 -5.24
CA LYS A 106 17.13 -28.05 -6.13
C LYS A 106 16.19 -28.95 -5.33
N ALA A 107 15.12 -29.42 -5.97
CA ALA A 107 14.25 -30.44 -5.39
C ALA A 107 15.05 -31.70 -5.02
N PRO A 108 14.78 -32.33 -3.87
CA PRO A 108 15.40 -33.59 -3.51
C PRO A 108 15.05 -34.65 -4.56
N LYS A 109 16.06 -35.38 -5.06
CA LYS A 109 15.82 -36.47 -6.03
C LYS A 109 14.88 -37.49 -5.39
N LYS A 110 13.67 -37.68 -5.95
CA LYS A 110 12.75 -38.75 -5.53
C LYS A 110 13.56 -40.06 -5.47
N LYS A 111 13.76 -40.63 -4.28
CA LYS A 111 14.37 -41.96 -4.15
C LYS A 111 13.45 -42.90 -4.89
N GLY A 112 13.84 -43.31 -6.09
CA GLY A 112 13.01 -44.13 -6.96
C GLY A 112 12.44 -45.28 -6.14
N LYS A 113 11.13 -45.52 -6.25
CA LYS A 113 10.52 -46.79 -5.84
C LYS A 113 11.31 -47.87 -6.56
N GLY A 114 12.31 -48.43 -5.87
CA GLY A 114 13.08 -49.54 -6.36
C GLY A 114 12.08 -50.62 -6.71
N GLY A 115 12.11 -51.07 -7.96
CA GLY A 115 11.29 -52.17 -8.42
C GLY A 115 11.44 -53.33 -7.45
N LYS A 116 10.40 -53.59 -6.64
CA LYS A 116 10.36 -54.81 -5.84
C LYS A 116 10.11 -55.96 -6.80
N GLY A 117 11.21 -56.61 -7.17
CA GLY A 117 11.21 -58.02 -7.50
C GLY A 117 10.46 -58.80 -6.42
N LYS A 118 9.68 -59.78 -6.87
CA LYS A 118 8.91 -60.74 -6.08
C LYS A 118 9.75 -61.29 -4.91
N SER A 119 9.25 -61.16 -3.68
CA SER A 119 9.42 -62.20 -2.65
C SER A 119 8.32 -62.07 -1.59
N LYS A 120 7.94 -63.23 -1.05
CA LYS A 120 6.76 -63.54 -0.24
C LYS A 120 7.07 -63.52 1.27
N HIS A 121 6.01 -63.26 2.06
CA HIS A 121 5.66 -63.79 3.39
C HIS A 121 6.35 -63.31 4.68
N GLY A 122 5.50 -63.17 5.73
CA GLY A 122 5.78 -63.13 7.18
C GLY A 122 5.64 -61.71 7.77
N ALA A 123 4.53 -61.30 8.39
CA ALA A 123 3.87 -61.71 9.65
C ALA A 123 4.48 -61.06 10.92
N ASP A 124 3.57 -60.46 11.71
CA ASP A 124 3.55 -60.25 13.19
C ASP A 124 3.76 -58.84 13.81
N GLU A 125 2.70 -58.43 14.53
CA GLU A 125 2.57 -57.74 15.85
C GLU A 125 3.00 -56.25 15.99
N GLU A 126 2.06 -55.31 16.18
CA GLU A 126 1.50 -54.76 17.45
C GLU A 126 2.46 -53.83 18.24
N GLU A 127 2.19 -52.51 18.30
CA GLU A 127 1.66 -51.78 19.49
C GLU A 127 1.77 -50.24 19.34
N GLU A 128 0.98 -49.54 20.15
CA GLU A 128 0.43 -48.18 20.03
C GLU A 128 1.35 -47.01 20.47
N GLY A 129 1.03 -45.79 20.01
CA GLY A 129 1.54 -44.53 20.58
C GLY A 129 1.00 -43.27 19.88
N GLN A 130 0.03 -42.62 20.50
CA GLN A 130 -0.81 -41.52 20.00
C GLN A 130 -0.10 -40.15 19.91
N GLY A 131 -0.56 -39.30 18.98
CA GLY A 131 -0.26 -37.87 18.91
C GLY A 131 -0.80 -37.21 17.63
N GLU A 132 -2.13 -37.13 17.49
CA GLU A 132 -2.79 -36.41 16.38
C GLU A 132 -2.67 -34.89 16.56
N VAL A 133 -2.04 -34.23 15.59
CA VAL A 133 -2.26 -32.80 15.29
C VAL A 133 -2.87 -32.77 13.89
N ASN A 134 -4.12 -32.33 13.80
CA ASN A 134 -4.83 -32.13 12.54
C ASN A 134 -4.22 -30.94 11.80
N ASP A 135 -3.40 -31.22 10.78
CA ASP A 135 -3.11 -30.28 9.71
C ASP A 135 -4.11 -30.53 8.56
N SER A 136 -5.16 -29.73 8.53
CA SER A 136 -6.09 -29.66 7.41
C SER A 136 -5.57 -28.60 6.44
N ARG A 137 -4.61 -28.97 5.59
CA ARG A 137 -4.39 -28.31 4.30
C ARG A 137 -4.51 -29.35 3.19
N THR A 138 -5.48 -29.06 2.35
CA THR A 138 -5.96 -29.80 1.19
C THR A 138 -4.86 -30.12 0.17
N ASN A 139 -4.96 -31.33 -0.38
CA ASN A 139 -4.30 -31.87 -1.57
C ASN A 139 -3.73 -30.82 -2.57
N LYS A 140 -2.46 -30.40 -2.43
CA LYS A 140 -1.62 -29.93 -3.54
C LYS A 140 -0.83 -31.13 -4.06
N GLY A 141 -1.28 -31.70 -5.16
CA GLY A 141 -0.71 -32.93 -5.74
C GLY A 141 0.48 -32.64 -6.65
N ASP A 142 1.58 -33.37 -6.43
CA ASP A 142 2.63 -33.85 -7.35
C ASP A 142 3.30 -32.93 -8.41
N ASP A 143 2.78 -31.76 -8.77
CA ASP A 143 3.27 -30.90 -9.88
C ASP A 143 4.25 -29.77 -9.44
N ASP A 144 4.17 -29.27 -8.20
CA ASP A 144 5.06 -28.21 -7.67
C ASP A 144 6.54 -28.63 -7.58
N ASP A 145 6.84 -29.93 -7.59
CA ASP A 145 8.21 -30.47 -7.53
C ASP A 145 9.03 -30.16 -8.81
N ASP A 146 8.34 -29.90 -9.93
CA ASP A 146 8.96 -29.71 -11.24
C ASP A 146 9.08 -28.25 -11.69
N GLU A 147 8.36 -27.32 -11.07
CA GLU A 147 8.50 -25.89 -11.38
C GLU A 147 9.90 -25.36 -11.00
N ARG A 148 10.44 -24.47 -11.84
CA ARG A 148 11.81 -23.97 -11.73
C ARG A 148 11.85 -22.46 -11.71
N ALA A 149 12.65 -21.94 -10.78
CA ALA A 149 12.90 -20.52 -10.60
C ALA A 149 13.41 -19.83 -11.89
N GLY A 150 12.67 -18.83 -12.38
CA GLY A 150 13.06 -17.98 -13.51
C GLY A 150 14.23 -17.04 -13.18
N TRP A 151 14.78 -16.34 -14.18
CA TRP A 151 15.92 -15.43 -13.94
C TRP A 151 15.50 -14.13 -13.25
N PHE A 152 14.29 -13.64 -13.53
CA PHE A 152 13.72 -12.43 -12.94
C PHE A 152 12.65 -12.72 -11.89
N GLY A 153 12.40 -14.00 -11.56
CA GLY A 153 11.37 -14.41 -10.61
C GLY A 153 10.45 -15.46 -11.22
N VAL A 154 9.47 -15.88 -10.43
CA VAL A 154 8.35 -16.74 -10.84
C VAL A 154 7.10 -16.14 -10.22
N PRO A 155 6.13 -15.67 -11.02
CA PRO A 155 4.88 -15.12 -10.50
C PRO A 155 4.05 -16.24 -9.85
N PHE A 156 3.09 -15.90 -8.99
CA PHE A 156 2.18 -16.86 -8.34
C PHE A 156 2.90 -17.92 -7.51
N SER A 157 3.99 -17.54 -6.84
CA SER A 157 4.82 -18.47 -6.06
C SER A 157 5.19 -17.93 -4.68
N ASP A 158 5.60 -18.84 -3.78
CA ASP A 158 6.12 -18.49 -2.45
C ASP A 158 7.60 -18.01 -2.49
N CYS A 159 8.14 -17.76 -3.68
CA CYS A 159 9.49 -17.23 -3.83
C CYS A 159 9.51 -15.71 -3.70
N ASP A 160 10.48 -15.23 -2.95
CA ASP A 160 10.80 -13.81 -2.86
C ASP A 160 11.48 -13.30 -4.15
N SER A 161 11.63 -11.97 -4.26
CA SER A 161 12.19 -11.33 -5.45
C SER A 161 13.68 -11.63 -5.59
N PRO A 162 14.17 -12.15 -6.74
CA PRO A 162 15.60 -12.09 -6.98
C PRO A 162 16.08 -10.64 -7.06
N VAL A 163 17.31 -10.38 -6.64
CA VAL A 163 17.92 -9.04 -6.75
C VAL A 163 17.89 -8.49 -8.18
N THR A 164 17.89 -9.36 -9.19
CA THR A 164 17.74 -8.99 -10.61
C THR A 164 16.40 -8.35 -10.93
N LEU A 165 15.30 -8.76 -10.27
CA LEU A 165 13.97 -8.15 -10.41
C LEU A 165 13.93 -6.76 -9.79
N VAL A 166 14.50 -6.61 -8.59
CA VAL A 166 14.53 -5.33 -7.89
C VAL A 166 15.38 -4.32 -8.66
N ASN A 167 16.54 -4.73 -9.17
CA ASN A 167 17.36 -3.88 -10.03
C ASN A 167 16.60 -3.47 -11.31
N LEU A 168 15.98 -4.42 -12.01
CA LEU A 168 15.18 -4.13 -13.21
C LEU A 168 14.05 -3.13 -12.90
N THR A 169 13.41 -3.27 -11.74
CA THR A 169 12.34 -2.38 -11.29
C THR A 169 12.85 -0.96 -11.03
N LEU A 170 13.94 -0.81 -10.27
CA LEU A 170 14.48 0.51 -9.95
C LEU A 170 15.13 1.19 -11.16
N ASP A 171 15.74 0.44 -12.07
CA ASP A 171 16.28 0.96 -13.34
C ASP A 171 15.14 1.49 -14.22
N HIS A 172 14.06 0.72 -14.39
CA HIS A 172 12.87 1.15 -15.13
C HIS A 172 12.25 2.42 -14.52
N LEU A 173 12.09 2.45 -13.18
CA LEU A 173 11.54 3.61 -12.50
C LEU A 173 12.45 4.84 -12.62
N HIS A 174 13.77 4.66 -12.60
CA HIS A 174 14.71 5.74 -12.85
C HIS A 174 14.56 6.30 -14.26
N GLU A 175 14.56 5.44 -15.27
CA GLU A 175 14.49 5.82 -16.68
C GLU A 175 13.16 6.52 -17.03
N GLU A 176 12.05 5.99 -16.56
CA GLU A 176 10.72 6.44 -16.99
C GLU A 176 10.10 7.50 -16.08
N TRP A 177 10.40 7.46 -14.77
CA TRP A 177 9.67 8.23 -13.77
C TRP A 177 10.49 9.24 -12.97
N SER A 178 11.81 9.12 -12.87
CA SER A 178 12.63 10.04 -12.05
C SER A 178 12.54 11.52 -12.47
N THR A 179 12.13 11.79 -13.71
CA THR A 179 11.93 13.14 -14.25
C THR A 179 10.46 13.49 -14.45
N ASN A 180 9.54 12.71 -13.87
CA ASN A 180 8.10 12.76 -14.11
C ASN A 180 7.25 12.71 -12.83
N ILE A 181 7.88 12.66 -11.66
CA ILE A 181 7.21 12.58 -10.36
C ILE A 181 7.78 13.61 -9.38
N ASP A 182 6.96 13.98 -8.41
CA ASP A 182 7.31 14.96 -7.40
C ASP A 182 7.83 14.31 -6.10
N PHE A 183 7.42 13.10 -5.76
CA PHE A 183 7.91 12.40 -4.57
C PHE A 183 7.64 10.90 -4.68
N VAL A 184 8.23 10.13 -3.75
CA VAL A 184 8.08 8.68 -3.65
C VAL A 184 7.57 8.32 -2.26
N ILE A 185 6.53 7.51 -2.19
CA ILE A 185 6.09 6.79 -1.00
C ILE A 185 6.61 5.35 -1.13
N TRP A 186 7.43 4.92 -0.17
CA TRP A 186 8.00 3.57 -0.12
C TRP A 186 7.58 2.90 1.18
N THR A 187 6.62 1.99 1.13
CA THR A 187 5.97 1.44 2.35
C THR A 187 6.65 0.20 2.91
N GLY A 188 7.97 0.04 2.73
CA GLY A 188 8.77 -0.97 3.45
C GLY A 188 8.77 -2.36 2.83
N ASP A 189 9.19 -3.34 3.63
CA ASP A 189 9.39 -4.75 3.30
C ASP A 189 10.45 -4.94 2.22
N SER A 190 11.68 -4.61 2.62
CA SER A 190 12.89 -4.61 1.80
C SER A 190 13.92 -5.64 2.25
N ALA A 191 13.45 -6.65 2.97
CA ALA A 191 14.15 -7.90 3.19
C ALA A 191 13.16 -9.05 2.95
N ARG A 192 13.67 -10.16 2.43
CA ARG A 192 12.91 -11.39 2.16
C ARG A 192 12.09 -11.91 3.36
N HIS A 193 11.12 -12.76 3.07
CA HIS A 193 10.43 -13.56 4.07
C HIS A 193 11.37 -14.56 4.75
N ASP A 194 11.00 -14.97 5.96
CA ASP A 194 11.75 -15.99 6.72
C ASP A 194 11.17 -17.41 6.54
N ASN A 195 10.86 -17.78 5.28
CA ASN A 195 10.15 -19.01 4.96
C ASN A 195 11.08 -20.26 4.94
N ASP A 196 12.37 -20.09 4.64
CA ASP A 196 13.34 -21.19 4.61
C ASP A 196 14.04 -21.39 5.96
N ASN A 197 13.56 -22.36 6.75
CA ASN A 197 14.15 -22.73 8.04
C ASN A 197 15.64 -23.14 7.99
N LEU A 198 16.18 -23.51 6.82
CA LEU A 198 17.60 -23.84 6.66
C LEU A 198 18.47 -22.61 6.37
N LEU A 199 17.85 -21.51 5.96
CA LEU A 199 18.47 -20.21 5.72
C LEU A 199 17.67 -19.14 6.48
N PRO A 200 17.71 -19.12 7.82
CA PRO A 200 16.95 -18.16 8.60
C PRO A 200 17.43 -16.74 8.33
N ARG A 201 16.50 -15.80 8.32
CA ARG A 201 16.76 -14.37 8.20
C ARG A 201 17.51 -13.90 9.45
N THR A 202 18.45 -12.98 9.29
CA THR A 202 19.28 -12.49 10.41
C THR A 202 19.32 -10.95 10.42
N PRO A 203 19.47 -10.30 11.59
CA PRO A 203 19.60 -8.85 11.66
C PRO A 203 20.67 -8.27 10.71
N PRO A 204 21.90 -8.83 10.62
CA PRO A 204 22.90 -8.31 9.68
C PRO A 204 22.45 -8.39 8.21
N ALA A 205 21.77 -9.46 7.81
CA ALA A 205 21.27 -9.62 6.44
C ALA A 205 20.16 -8.61 6.14
N ILE A 206 19.20 -8.45 7.05
CA ILE A 206 18.10 -7.46 6.94
C ILE A 206 18.68 -6.05 6.74
N TYR A 207 19.61 -5.64 7.60
CA TYR A 207 20.22 -4.31 7.55
C TYR A 207 21.11 -4.13 6.32
N ALA A 208 21.84 -5.17 5.89
CA ALA A 208 22.62 -5.11 4.66
C ALA A 208 21.72 -4.87 3.44
N MET A 209 20.62 -5.62 3.35
CA MET A 209 19.67 -5.47 2.25
C MET A 209 18.98 -4.11 2.27
N ASN A 210 18.51 -3.67 3.45
CA ASN A 210 17.91 -2.34 3.59
C ASN A 210 18.88 -1.19 3.22
N ARG A 211 20.18 -1.32 3.50
CA ARG A 211 21.20 -0.35 3.03
C ARG A 211 21.34 -0.36 1.51
N ILE A 212 21.32 -1.53 0.88
CA ILE A 212 21.37 -1.66 -0.58
C ILE A 212 20.16 -0.97 -1.21
N ILE A 213 18.95 -1.32 -0.77
CA ILE A 213 17.71 -0.75 -1.30
C ILE A 213 17.64 0.76 -1.05
N ALA A 214 17.97 1.24 0.16
CA ALA A 214 18.02 2.67 0.45
C ALA A 214 19.00 3.41 -0.49
N SER A 215 20.18 2.84 -0.74
CA SER A 215 21.17 3.41 -1.66
C SER A 215 20.66 3.45 -3.10
N GLN A 216 19.99 2.38 -3.55
CA GLN A 216 19.42 2.31 -4.90
C GLN A 216 18.25 3.30 -5.06
N MET A 217 17.35 3.40 -4.07
CA MET A 217 16.26 4.37 -4.06
C MET A 217 16.78 5.82 -4.15
N ALA A 218 17.80 6.16 -3.36
CA ALA A 218 18.43 7.47 -3.42
C ALA A 218 19.09 7.77 -4.79
N SER A 219 19.60 6.72 -5.45
CA SER A 219 20.24 6.82 -6.76
C SER A 219 19.21 6.92 -7.89
N ALA A 220 18.10 6.19 -7.80
CA ALA A 220 17.02 6.18 -8.79
C ALA A 220 16.26 7.52 -8.80
N PHE A 221 16.13 8.17 -7.65
CA PHE A 221 15.34 9.39 -7.48
C PHE A 221 16.15 10.56 -6.90
N PRO A 222 17.19 11.04 -7.61
CA PRO A 222 18.05 12.10 -7.12
C PRO A 222 17.26 13.41 -6.96
N ASN A 223 17.39 14.06 -5.81
CA ASN A 223 16.68 15.31 -5.46
C ASN A 223 15.15 15.20 -5.38
N ILE A 224 14.59 13.99 -5.39
CA ILE A 224 13.17 13.75 -5.15
C ILE A 224 12.99 13.33 -3.68
N PRO A 225 12.03 13.91 -2.93
CA PRO A 225 11.70 13.44 -1.59
C PRO A 225 11.21 11.98 -1.63
N ILE A 226 11.80 11.14 -0.77
CA ILE A 226 11.40 9.75 -0.58
C ILE A 226 10.93 9.59 0.87
N LEU A 227 9.74 9.04 1.06
CA LEU A 227 9.15 8.74 2.36
C LEU A 227 9.15 7.20 2.56
N PRO A 228 10.19 6.63 3.19
CA PRO A 228 10.18 5.23 3.59
C PRO A 228 9.30 4.98 4.83
N SER A 229 8.73 3.78 4.95
CA SER A 229 8.08 3.24 6.16
C SER A 229 8.68 1.89 6.54
N ILE A 230 8.65 1.53 7.83
CA ILE A 230 9.20 0.24 8.29
C ILE A 230 8.18 -0.87 8.02
N GLY A 231 8.61 -1.90 7.29
CA GLY A 231 7.83 -3.12 7.10
C GLY A 231 8.01 -4.15 8.20
N ASN A 232 7.17 -5.18 8.22
CA ASN A 232 7.25 -6.23 9.24
C ASN A 232 8.37 -7.25 8.98
N ASN A 233 8.84 -7.35 7.72
CA ASN A 233 10.04 -8.10 7.32
C ASN A 233 11.33 -7.27 7.36
N ASP A 234 11.24 -5.97 7.65
CA ASP A 234 12.39 -5.09 7.87
C ASP A 234 12.97 -5.19 9.30
N ILE A 235 12.37 -6.02 10.15
CA ILE A 235 12.73 -6.10 11.56
C ILE A 235 12.99 -7.54 12.02
N TRP A 236 13.74 -7.66 13.11
CA TRP A 236 14.02 -8.93 13.76
C TRP A 236 13.73 -8.86 15.27
N PRO A 237 12.99 -9.83 15.84
CA PRO A 237 12.29 -10.94 15.16
C PRO A 237 11.16 -10.47 14.23
N HIS A 238 10.75 -11.32 13.28
CA HIS A 238 9.61 -11.04 12.38
C HIS A 238 8.39 -10.58 13.19
N ASN A 239 7.74 -9.49 12.74
CA ASN A 239 6.57 -8.84 13.37
C ASN A 239 6.79 -8.23 14.76
N VAL A 240 7.94 -8.42 15.41
CA VAL A 240 8.14 -8.03 16.81
C VAL A 240 9.03 -6.81 16.90
N MET A 241 8.43 -5.65 17.18
CA MET A 241 9.16 -4.41 17.46
C MET A 241 8.87 -3.92 18.88
N ALA A 242 9.91 -3.87 19.72
CA ALA A 242 9.82 -3.27 21.04
C ALA A 242 9.71 -1.72 20.96
N PRO A 243 9.17 -1.06 22.01
CA PRO A 243 9.19 0.40 22.11
C PRO A 243 10.60 0.98 21.88
N GLY A 244 10.67 2.14 21.21
CA GLY A 244 11.93 2.86 21.06
C GLY A 244 12.34 3.63 22.33
N PRO A 245 13.61 4.05 22.45
CA PRO A 245 14.70 3.77 21.53
C PRO A 245 15.19 2.33 21.62
N ASN A 246 15.51 1.74 20.47
CA ASN A 246 16.00 0.36 20.37
C ASN A 246 17.07 0.24 19.26
N SER A 247 17.73 -0.92 19.17
CA SER A 247 18.81 -1.15 18.21
C SER A 247 18.34 -1.11 16.75
N ILE A 248 17.09 -1.47 16.46
CA ILE A 248 16.51 -1.43 15.12
C ILE A 248 16.39 0.01 14.67
N LEU A 249 15.73 0.87 15.46
CA LEU A 249 15.56 2.28 15.13
C LEU A 249 16.89 3.03 15.04
N ASN A 250 17.87 2.66 15.87
CA ASN A 250 19.24 3.19 15.81
C ASN A 250 20.00 2.76 14.55
N GLU A 251 19.66 1.62 13.96
CA GLU A 251 20.21 1.22 12.67
C GLU A 251 19.50 1.97 11.53
N TYR A 252 18.16 1.99 11.55
CA TYR A 252 17.37 2.65 10.50
C TYR A 252 17.61 4.16 10.42
N ILE A 253 17.90 4.85 11.52
CA ILE A 253 18.29 6.28 11.46
C ILE A 253 19.59 6.48 10.66
N ALA A 254 20.51 5.50 10.67
CA ALA A 254 21.72 5.54 9.86
C ALA A 254 21.44 5.18 8.39
N ILE A 255 20.60 4.16 8.14
CA ILE A 255 20.21 3.71 6.79
C ILE A 255 19.42 4.81 6.06
N TRP A 256 18.42 5.39 6.73
CA TRP A 256 17.50 6.39 6.17
C TRP A 256 17.91 7.83 6.44
N ARG A 257 19.15 8.04 6.86
CA ARG A 257 19.74 9.35 7.07
C ARG A 257 19.51 10.34 5.90
N PRO A 258 19.52 9.92 4.61
CA PRO A 258 19.22 10.82 3.49
C PRO A 258 17.73 11.20 3.30
N PHE A 259 16.82 10.49 3.98
CA PHE A 259 15.37 10.60 3.79
C PHE A 259 14.67 11.25 4.99
N ILE A 260 15.20 11.02 6.20
CA ILE A 260 14.65 11.60 7.43
C ILE A 260 15.19 13.03 7.57
N PRO A 261 14.32 14.05 7.75
CA PRO A 261 14.77 15.40 8.04
C PRO A 261 15.50 15.43 9.38
N PHE A 262 16.57 16.20 9.50
CA PHE A 262 17.38 16.28 10.73
C PHE A 262 16.54 16.59 11.99
N SER A 263 15.53 17.46 11.88
CA SER A 263 14.63 17.81 12.98
C SER A 263 13.77 16.64 13.48
N SER A 264 13.60 15.59 12.68
CA SER A 264 12.82 14.40 13.01
C SER A 264 13.64 13.29 13.66
N TYR A 265 14.97 13.44 13.80
CA TYR A 265 15.85 12.35 14.25
C TYR A 265 15.49 11.84 15.64
N GLN A 266 15.25 12.75 16.59
CA GLN A 266 14.87 12.36 17.94
C GLN A 266 13.52 11.63 17.96
N VAL A 267 12.52 12.14 17.23
CA VAL A 267 11.20 11.50 17.13
C VAL A 267 11.32 10.11 16.50
N PHE A 268 12.11 9.98 15.44
CA PHE A 268 12.37 8.72 14.77
C PHE A 268 13.06 7.71 15.70
N GLN A 269 14.06 8.13 16.49
CA GLN A 269 14.70 7.24 17.46
C GLN A 269 13.73 6.76 18.54
N HIS A 270 12.76 7.59 18.94
CA HIS A 270 11.77 7.22 19.94
C HIS A 270 10.69 6.28 19.41
N GLY A 271 10.29 6.40 18.13
CA GLY A 271 9.13 5.66 17.65
C GLY A 271 9.15 5.16 16.21
N GLY A 272 10.19 5.45 15.42
CA GLY A 272 10.32 4.98 14.03
C GLY A 272 9.36 5.64 13.04
N TYR A 273 8.72 6.74 13.44
CA TYR A 273 7.83 7.55 12.60
C TYR A 273 8.38 8.98 12.46
N PHE A 274 8.04 9.64 11.36
CA PHE A 274 8.49 10.99 11.04
C PHE A 274 7.62 11.62 9.96
N SER A 275 7.81 12.92 9.70
CA SER A 275 7.15 13.63 8.60
C SER A 275 8.17 14.30 7.69
N VAL A 276 7.79 14.48 6.42
CA VAL A 276 8.56 15.19 5.39
C VAL A 276 7.62 16.13 4.66
N GLU A 277 8.02 17.40 4.49
CA GLU A 277 7.33 18.30 3.57
C GLU A 277 7.70 17.97 2.11
N VAL A 278 7.01 16.98 1.54
CA VAL A 278 7.23 16.52 0.16
C VAL A 278 6.96 17.62 -0.86
N ILE A 279 6.08 18.57 -0.53
CA ILE A 279 5.97 19.86 -1.22
C ILE A 279 6.08 20.95 -0.15
N PRO A 280 7.25 21.61 -0.01
CA PRO A 280 7.50 22.57 1.08
C PRO A 280 6.38 23.60 1.23
N GLY A 281 5.84 23.73 2.45
CA GLY A 281 4.76 24.65 2.78
C GLY A 281 3.37 24.31 2.21
N HIS A 282 3.21 23.19 1.51
CA HIS A 282 1.94 22.81 0.86
C HIS A 282 1.47 21.40 1.21
N ILE A 283 2.33 20.38 1.08
CA ILE A 283 1.99 18.98 1.37
C ILE A 283 3.07 18.36 2.25
N ALA A 284 2.64 17.81 3.38
CA ALA A 284 3.46 16.95 4.23
C ALA A 284 3.03 15.50 4.06
N ALA A 285 3.99 14.59 4.02
CA ALA A 285 3.74 13.16 4.07
C ALA A 285 4.30 12.61 5.39
N ILE A 286 3.51 11.79 6.08
CA ILE A 286 3.83 11.23 7.39
C ILE A 286 4.07 9.73 7.22
N SER A 287 5.28 9.30 7.59
CA SER A 287 5.65 7.89 7.69
C SER A 287 5.26 7.38 9.08
N LEU A 288 4.30 6.47 9.10
CA LEU A 288 3.78 5.83 10.30
C LEU A 288 4.55 4.54 10.56
N ASN A 289 4.89 4.30 11.82
CA ASN A 289 5.38 2.99 12.24
C ASN A 289 4.18 2.12 12.62
N THR A 290 3.61 1.43 11.63
CA THR A 290 2.40 0.62 11.85
C THR A 290 2.69 -0.65 12.66
N MET A 291 3.96 -0.99 12.91
CA MET A 291 4.34 -2.10 13.80
C MET A 291 3.86 -1.91 15.24
N TYR A 292 3.64 -0.67 15.68
CA TYR A 292 3.07 -0.41 17.02
C TYR A 292 1.56 -0.54 17.09
N TRP A 293 0.90 -0.71 15.95
CA TRP A 293 -0.54 -0.95 15.86
C TRP A 293 -0.87 -2.36 15.40
N TYR A 294 0.09 -3.02 14.73
CA TYR A 294 -0.04 -4.37 14.20
C TYR A 294 -0.23 -5.40 15.33
N ASP A 295 -1.32 -6.16 15.27
CA ASP A 295 -1.75 -7.08 16.32
C ASP A 295 -0.76 -8.24 16.51
N ALA A 296 -0.03 -8.63 15.45
CA ALA A 296 1.01 -9.65 15.50
C ALA A 296 2.23 -9.21 16.33
N ASN A 297 2.41 -7.91 16.56
CA ASN A 297 3.46 -7.41 17.44
C ASN A 297 3.06 -7.57 18.91
N LYS A 298 3.39 -8.72 19.49
CA LYS A 298 3.08 -9.02 20.90
C LYS A 298 3.99 -8.29 21.91
N ALA A 299 4.90 -7.42 21.46
CA ALA A 299 5.76 -6.62 22.33
C ALA A 299 5.17 -5.25 22.73
N VAL A 300 3.99 -4.90 22.23
CA VAL A 300 3.29 -3.64 22.54
C VAL A 300 1.92 -3.88 23.19
N GLY A 301 1.36 -2.84 23.82
CA GLY A 301 0.14 -2.91 24.62
C GLY A 301 -1.15 -2.72 23.83
N GLY A 302 -1.08 -2.47 22.51
CA GLY A 302 -2.24 -2.41 21.63
C GLY A 302 -3.14 -1.19 21.82
N CYS A 303 -2.56 -0.03 22.14
CA CYS A 303 -3.25 1.26 22.24
C CYS A 303 -4.39 1.33 23.27
N VAL A 304 -4.35 0.50 24.30
CA VAL A 304 -5.36 0.52 25.36
C VAL A 304 -5.41 1.91 26.02
N PRO A 305 -6.59 2.56 26.17
CA PRO A 305 -6.66 3.99 26.54
C PRO A 305 -5.99 4.41 27.85
N HIS A 306 -5.86 3.49 28.82
CA HIS A 306 -5.24 3.79 30.11
C HIS A 306 -3.71 3.58 30.14
N MET A 307 -3.13 3.00 29.08
CA MET A 307 -1.68 2.79 28.96
C MET A 307 -1.03 3.91 28.15
N ARG A 308 -0.93 5.12 28.73
CA ARG A 308 -0.45 6.31 27.99
C ARG A 308 0.96 6.19 27.44
N ASP A 309 1.81 5.39 28.08
CA ASP A 309 3.20 5.17 27.67
C ASP A 309 3.35 4.03 26.63
N ASP A 310 2.24 3.42 26.19
CA ASP A 310 2.26 2.47 25.07
C ASP A 310 2.76 3.18 23.80
N PRO A 311 3.71 2.60 23.04
CA PRO A 311 4.26 3.25 21.85
C PRO A 311 3.20 3.56 20.77
N GLY A 312 2.16 2.74 20.66
CA GLY A 312 1.04 2.99 19.75
C GLY A 312 0.24 4.22 20.18
N ASN A 313 -0.03 4.36 21.48
CA ASN A 313 -0.66 5.56 22.05
C ASN A 313 0.20 6.82 21.87
N LEU A 314 1.51 6.73 22.12
CA LEU A 314 2.44 7.84 21.93
C LEU A 314 2.51 8.29 20.47
N GLN A 315 2.48 7.34 19.52
CA GLN A 315 2.42 7.66 18.09
C GLN A 315 1.14 8.40 17.72
N PHE A 316 -0.02 8.00 18.26
CA PHE A 316 -1.28 8.71 18.00
C PHE A 316 -1.28 10.12 18.59
N ASP A 317 -0.77 10.30 19.80
CA ASP A 317 -0.66 11.61 20.44
C ASP A 317 0.28 12.53 19.65
N TRP A 318 1.39 11.99 19.14
CA TRP A 318 2.27 12.71 18.23
C TRP A 318 1.59 13.04 16.90
N LEU A 319 0.87 12.08 16.32
CA LEU A 319 0.21 12.22 15.01
C LEU A 319 -0.87 13.31 15.05
N ASP A 320 -1.70 13.35 16.09
CA ASP A 320 -2.72 14.39 16.29
C ASP A 320 -2.08 15.79 16.30
N VAL A 321 -0.98 15.95 17.05
CA VAL A 321 -0.22 17.21 17.11
C VAL A 321 0.42 17.57 15.76
N GLN A 322 0.94 16.60 15.01
CA GLN A 322 1.51 16.89 13.68
C GLN A 322 0.44 17.37 12.71
N ILE A 323 -0.68 16.67 12.63
CA ILE A 323 -1.78 17.02 11.71
C ILE A 323 -2.34 18.39 12.07
N GLU A 324 -2.58 18.67 13.36
CA GLU A 324 -3.04 19.98 13.81
C GLU A 324 -2.07 21.10 13.39
N ARG A 325 -0.75 20.90 13.55
CA ARG A 325 0.26 21.88 13.12
C ARG A 325 0.29 22.11 11.61
N PHE A 326 0.14 21.06 10.80
CA PHE A 326 0.07 21.21 9.35
C PHE A 326 -1.22 21.91 8.92
N ARG A 327 -2.33 21.56 9.57
CA ARG A 327 -3.63 22.19 9.36
C ARG A 327 -3.61 23.68 9.71
N ASP A 328 -3.00 24.08 10.82
CA ASP A 328 -2.83 25.49 11.22
C ASP A 328 -2.04 26.30 10.20
N ARG A 329 -1.17 25.63 9.44
CA ARG A 329 -0.40 26.22 8.33
C ARG A 329 -1.13 26.16 6.99
N GLY A 330 -2.34 25.58 6.93
CA GLY A 330 -3.11 25.38 5.71
C GLY A 330 -2.52 24.34 4.76
N MET A 331 -1.69 23.43 5.27
CA MET A 331 -1.08 22.35 4.49
C MET A 331 -1.98 21.13 4.42
N GLN A 332 -1.78 20.30 3.39
CA GLN A 332 -2.42 18.99 3.27
C GLN A 332 -1.46 17.88 3.76
N VAL A 333 -2.04 16.77 4.17
CA VAL A 333 -1.33 15.63 4.76
C VAL A 333 -1.61 14.35 3.99
N ILE A 334 -0.55 13.59 3.72
CA ILE A 334 -0.62 12.20 3.27
C ILE A 334 -0.15 11.31 4.42
N LEU A 335 -0.92 10.25 4.73
CA LEU A 335 -0.50 9.21 5.67
C LEU A 335 -0.01 7.99 4.90
N ALA A 336 1.16 7.49 5.26
CA ALA A 336 1.71 6.25 4.71
C ALA A 336 2.26 5.36 5.81
N GLY A 337 2.13 4.04 5.63
CA GLY A 337 2.68 3.03 6.54
C GLY A 337 2.71 1.67 5.85
N HIS A 338 3.23 0.64 6.52
CA HIS A 338 3.31 -0.69 5.90
C HIS A 338 1.99 -1.46 6.03
N VAL A 339 1.71 -1.99 7.24
CA VAL A 339 0.48 -2.74 7.54
C VAL A 339 -0.75 -1.83 7.48
N PRO A 340 -1.80 -2.17 6.70
CA PRO A 340 -2.99 -1.34 6.58
C PRO A 340 -3.89 -1.41 7.83
N PRO A 341 -4.64 -0.33 8.12
CA PRO A 341 -5.51 -0.19 9.28
C PRO A 341 -6.81 -0.98 9.10
N THR A 342 -6.74 -2.30 9.21
CA THR A 342 -7.91 -3.19 9.18
C THR A 342 -8.13 -3.85 10.56
N PRO A 343 -9.36 -4.25 10.90
CA PRO A 343 -9.65 -4.98 12.14
C PRO A 343 -8.91 -6.34 12.27
N GLY A 344 -8.52 -6.95 11.15
CA GLY A 344 -7.73 -8.18 11.12
C GLY A 344 -6.23 -7.95 11.32
N ASN A 345 -5.73 -6.74 11.04
CA ASN A 345 -4.32 -6.41 11.18
C ASN A 345 -4.05 -5.64 12.47
N TYR A 346 -4.87 -4.69 12.87
CA TYR A 346 -4.57 -3.82 14.01
C TYR A 346 -5.19 -4.34 15.30
N PHE A 347 -4.55 -4.04 16.44
CA PHE A 347 -5.24 -4.18 17.72
C PHE A 347 -6.54 -3.36 17.69
N PRO A 348 -7.65 -3.84 18.28
CA PRO A 348 -8.95 -3.17 18.17
C PRO A 348 -8.94 -1.70 18.61
N ASP A 349 -8.29 -1.38 19.74
CA ASP A 349 -8.16 0.01 20.20
C ASP A 349 -7.28 0.85 19.26
N CYS A 350 -6.24 0.26 18.65
CA CYS A 350 -5.43 0.96 17.65
C CYS A 350 -6.20 1.23 16.36
N HIS A 351 -6.93 0.24 15.86
CA HIS A 351 -7.83 0.39 14.70
C HIS A 351 -8.85 1.51 14.94
N PHE A 352 -9.48 1.47 16.11
CA PHE A 352 -10.44 2.48 16.53
C PHE A 352 -9.83 3.89 16.58
N ARG A 353 -8.67 4.05 17.24
CA ARG A 353 -7.96 5.35 17.31
C ARG A 353 -7.50 5.86 15.95
N TYR A 354 -7.05 4.98 15.05
CA TYR A 354 -6.69 5.38 13.70
C TYR A 354 -7.90 5.91 12.92
N GLY A 355 -9.02 5.16 12.94
CA GLY A 355 -10.26 5.58 12.29
C GLY A 355 -10.77 6.92 12.81
N GLN A 356 -10.65 7.18 14.12
CA GLN A 356 -11.00 8.48 14.70
C GLN A 356 -10.17 9.62 14.12
N ILE A 357 -8.84 9.48 14.06
CA ILE A 357 -7.97 10.54 13.50
C ILE A 357 -8.27 10.74 12.02
N ALA A 358 -8.39 9.66 11.26
CA ALA A 358 -8.66 9.69 9.83
C ALA A 358 -9.97 10.44 9.52
N ILE A 359 -11.05 10.12 10.22
CA ILE A 359 -12.36 10.75 10.03
C ILE A 359 -12.38 12.19 10.57
N ARG A 360 -11.66 12.46 11.67
CA ARG A 360 -11.61 13.78 12.28
C ARG A 360 -10.94 14.82 11.39
N TYR A 361 -9.92 14.45 10.61
CA TYR A 361 -9.10 15.40 9.83
C TYR A 361 -9.31 15.31 8.32
N GLN A 362 -10.52 15.00 7.86
CA GLN A 362 -10.83 14.93 6.43
C GLN A 362 -10.51 16.22 5.65
N ASP A 363 -10.55 17.40 6.28
CA ASP A 363 -10.21 18.66 5.60
C ASP A 363 -8.71 18.84 5.32
N THR A 364 -7.88 18.00 5.92
CA THR A 364 -6.42 18.10 5.93
C THR A 364 -5.76 16.85 5.35
N ILE A 365 -6.25 15.65 5.68
CA ILE A 365 -5.72 14.39 5.16
C ILE A 365 -6.34 14.12 3.78
N ILE A 366 -5.49 14.00 2.76
CA ILE A 366 -5.91 13.83 1.36
C ILE A 366 -5.69 12.41 0.82
N GLY A 367 -5.00 11.55 1.56
CA GLY A 367 -4.74 10.17 1.15
C GLY A 367 -4.08 9.32 2.22
N HIS A 368 -4.38 8.03 2.15
CA HIS A 368 -3.88 6.98 3.04
C HIS A 368 -3.32 5.83 2.19
N PHE A 369 -2.04 5.51 2.34
CA PHE A 369 -1.31 4.57 1.47
C PHE A 369 -0.57 3.49 2.27
N PHE A 370 -0.85 2.23 1.97
CA PHE A 370 -0.30 1.07 2.67
C PHE A 370 0.13 -0.05 1.71
N GLY A 371 0.82 -1.07 2.22
CA GLY A 371 1.27 -2.25 1.47
C GLY A 371 0.87 -3.54 2.19
N HIS A 372 1.84 -4.44 2.41
CA HIS A 372 1.75 -5.65 3.24
C HIS A 372 0.89 -6.80 2.68
N MET A 373 -0.25 -6.48 2.07
CA MET A 373 -1.22 -7.48 1.64
C MET A 373 -0.85 -8.16 0.32
N ASN A 374 0.11 -7.59 -0.42
CA ASN A 374 0.56 -8.01 -1.75
C ASN A 374 -0.56 -8.12 -2.80
N VAL A 375 -1.68 -7.41 -2.57
CA VAL A 375 -2.86 -7.38 -3.44
C VAL A 375 -3.35 -5.95 -3.63
N ASP A 376 -3.81 -5.63 -4.84
CA ASP A 376 -4.34 -4.31 -5.18
C ASP A 376 -5.78 -4.15 -4.68
N HIS A 377 -5.97 -3.33 -3.64
CA HIS A 377 -7.33 -3.00 -3.22
C HIS A 377 -7.41 -1.65 -2.49
N PHE A 378 -8.63 -1.28 -2.16
CA PHE A 378 -8.95 -0.18 -1.28
C PHE A 378 -10.12 -0.59 -0.39
N PHE A 379 -10.26 0.08 0.75
CA PHE A 379 -11.37 -0.13 1.67
C PHE A 379 -11.76 1.18 2.36
N TRP A 380 -12.88 1.15 3.08
CA TRP A 380 -13.39 2.30 3.81
C TRP A 380 -13.13 2.12 5.31
N LEU A 381 -12.86 3.23 5.99
CA LEU A 381 -13.10 3.33 7.41
C LEU A 381 -14.36 4.15 7.62
N ASP A 382 -15.31 3.62 8.39
CA ASP A 382 -16.55 4.32 8.68
C ASP A 382 -16.82 4.53 10.18
N VAL A 383 -17.59 5.58 10.50
CA VAL A 383 -17.91 5.93 11.91
C VAL A 383 -18.72 4.85 12.62
N HIS A 384 -19.53 4.07 11.90
CA HIS A 384 -20.39 3.04 12.50
C HIS A 384 -19.56 1.84 12.96
N ASP A 385 -18.57 1.42 12.17
CA ASP A 385 -17.57 0.42 12.56
C ASP A 385 -16.83 0.84 13.84
N LEU A 386 -16.55 2.14 13.97
CA LEU A 386 -15.93 2.69 15.17
C LEU A 386 -16.89 2.75 16.36
N ASN A 387 -18.20 2.72 16.15
CA ASN A 387 -19.19 2.77 17.24
C ASN A 387 -19.53 1.40 17.84
N MET A 388 -19.03 0.30 17.28
CA MET A 388 -19.20 -1.05 17.83
C MET A 388 -18.21 -1.29 18.99
N GLU A 389 -18.67 -1.88 20.10
CA GLU A 389 -17.74 -2.25 21.19
C GLU A 389 -16.78 -3.35 20.69
N PRO A 390 -15.46 -3.27 20.99
CA PRO A 390 -14.42 -4.20 20.50
C PRO A 390 -14.59 -5.70 20.80
N THR A 391 -15.70 -6.11 21.41
CA THR A 391 -15.91 -7.46 21.97
C THR A 391 -16.69 -8.42 21.08
N GLU A 392 -17.18 -8.01 19.90
CA GLU A 392 -17.87 -8.93 19.00
C GLU A 392 -16.86 -9.73 18.13
N PRO A 393 -16.83 -11.07 18.24
CA PRO A 393 -15.78 -11.92 17.68
C PRO A 393 -15.80 -12.09 16.15
N THR A 394 -16.66 -11.36 15.43
CA THR A 394 -16.85 -11.47 13.98
C THR A 394 -15.90 -10.61 13.14
N TYR A 395 -14.99 -9.86 13.76
CA TYR A 395 -14.19 -8.82 13.08
C TYR A 395 -12.84 -9.29 12.47
N ARG A 396 -12.54 -10.60 12.43
CA ARG A 396 -11.28 -11.08 11.84
C ARG A 396 -11.46 -11.37 10.36
N VAL A 397 -11.04 -10.42 9.52
CA VAL A 397 -10.80 -10.64 8.07
C VAL A 397 -9.71 -11.71 7.94
N MET A 398 -10.06 -12.87 7.37
CA MET A 398 -9.08 -13.90 7.03
C MET A 398 -8.58 -13.67 5.60
N LYS A 399 -7.26 -13.80 5.35
CA LYS A 399 -6.62 -13.55 4.04
C LYS A 399 -7.31 -14.28 2.87
N ASN A 400 -7.95 -15.42 3.15
CA ASN A 400 -8.63 -16.25 2.14
C ASN A 400 -10.07 -15.81 1.80
N GLN A 401 -10.55 -14.69 2.35
CA GLN A 401 -11.90 -14.16 2.11
C GLN A 401 -11.90 -12.63 1.87
N LEU A 402 -10.75 -12.02 1.55
CA LEU A 402 -10.64 -10.57 1.45
C LEU A 402 -11.61 -9.98 0.42
N ASP A 403 -11.79 -10.64 -0.73
CA ASP A 403 -12.75 -10.22 -1.74
C ASP A 403 -14.20 -10.37 -1.26
N GLU A 404 -14.54 -11.45 -0.56
CA GLU A 404 -15.86 -11.64 0.04
C GLU A 404 -16.18 -10.57 1.09
N ASP A 405 -15.22 -10.27 1.97
CA ASP A 405 -15.33 -9.25 3.01
C ASP A 405 -15.50 -7.85 2.38
N LEU A 406 -14.68 -7.50 1.38
CA LEU A 406 -14.82 -6.25 0.64
C LEU A 406 -16.19 -6.13 -0.05
N ARG A 407 -16.68 -7.24 -0.63
CA ARG A 407 -18.00 -7.29 -1.25
C ARG A 407 -19.10 -7.06 -0.22
N GLN A 408 -18.96 -7.65 0.96
CA GLN A 408 -19.88 -7.45 2.06
C GLN A 408 -19.91 -5.98 2.45
N ASP A 409 -18.77 -5.34 2.72
CA ASP A 409 -18.70 -3.93 3.08
C ASP A 409 -19.35 -3.02 2.04
N ILE A 410 -19.04 -3.26 0.76
CA ILE A 410 -19.59 -2.49 -0.37
C ILE A 410 -21.11 -2.65 -0.48
N THR A 411 -21.63 -3.87 -0.31
CA THR A 411 -23.07 -4.14 -0.41
C THR A 411 -23.87 -3.62 0.79
N HIS A 412 -23.22 -3.48 1.95
CA HIS A 412 -23.82 -2.93 3.17
C HIS A 412 -23.77 -1.39 3.24
N LEU A 413 -23.12 -0.71 2.28
CA LEU A 413 -23.12 0.75 2.23
C LEU A 413 -24.56 1.32 2.24
N PRO A 414 -24.89 2.23 3.19
CA PRO A 414 -26.24 2.73 3.33
C PRO A 414 -26.68 3.56 2.13
N LYS A 415 -27.99 3.56 1.85
CA LYS A 415 -28.58 4.31 0.72
C LYS A 415 -28.38 5.83 0.88
N HIS A 416 -28.57 6.32 2.10
CA HIS A 416 -28.29 7.70 2.48
C HIS A 416 -27.08 7.68 3.41
N LEU A 417 -26.01 8.37 3.01
CA LEU A 417 -24.78 8.42 3.77
C LEU A 417 -24.30 9.86 3.87
N HIS A 418 -23.63 10.17 4.97
CA HIS A 418 -22.88 11.40 5.16
C HIS A 418 -21.43 11.09 4.81
N HIS A 419 -20.91 11.72 3.75
CA HIS A 419 -19.51 11.51 3.33
C HIS A 419 -18.50 11.84 4.43
N ASP A 420 -18.89 12.66 5.41
CA ASP A 420 -18.08 12.98 6.57
C ASP A 420 -17.71 11.71 7.34
N ASP A 421 -18.56 10.68 7.29
CA ASP A 421 -18.41 9.46 8.06
C ASP A 421 -17.49 8.41 7.43
N TYR A 422 -16.88 8.70 6.26
CA TYR A 422 -16.13 7.71 5.48
C TYR A 422 -14.76 8.22 5.07
N VAL A 423 -13.73 7.38 5.23
CA VAL A 423 -12.38 7.62 4.70
C VAL A 423 -11.99 6.47 3.80
N VAL A 424 -11.24 6.74 2.74
CA VAL A 424 -10.73 5.72 1.82
C VAL A 424 -9.27 5.42 2.12
N VAL A 425 -8.94 4.14 2.23
CA VAL A 425 -7.58 3.64 2.43
C VAL A 425 -7.16 2.85 1.19
N ASN A 426 -5.99 3.18 0.64
CA ASN A 426 -5.44 2.51 -0.55
C ASN A 426 -4.34 1.55 -0.12
N VAL A 427 -4.41 0.30 -0.59
CA VAL A 427 -3.36 -0.71 -0.44
C VAL A 427 -2.76 -0.97 -1.82
N GLY A 428 -1.47 -0.67 -1.96
CA GLY A 428 -0.76 -0.79 -3.23
C GLY A 428 -0.38 -2.24 -3.54
N PRO A 429 -0.27 -2.60 -4.84
CA PRO A 429 0.27 -3.89 -5.24
C PRO A 429 1.78 -3.95 -4.97
N SER A 430 2.33 -5.16 -4.95
CA SER A 430 3.71 -5.41 -4.55
C SER A 430 4.64 -5.75 -5.72
N VAL A 431 5.95 -5.62 -5.48
CA VAL A 431 6.99 -6.06 -6.44
C VAL A 431 7.37 -7.53 -6.22
N ILE A 432 7.22 -8.06 -5.01
CA ILE A 432 7.36 -9.51 -4.77
C ILE A 432 6.47 -10.30 -5.74
N PRO A 433 7.00 -11.36 -6.37
CA PRO A 433 6.26 -12.12 -7.37
C PRO A 433 5.26 -13.12 -6.74
N GLU A 434 4.57 -12.73 -5.64
CA GLU A 434 3.38 -13.46 -5.14
C GLU A 434 2.27 -13.41 -6.19
N TYR A 435 2.20 -12.31 -6.96
CA TYR A 435 1.45 -12.16 -8.21
C TYR A 435 2.38 -11.56 -9.27
N TYR A 436 1.87 -10.90 -10.32
CA TYR A 436 2.75 -10.14 -11.21
C TYR A 436 3.32 -8.89 -10.50
N PRO A 437 4.65 -8.71 -10.46
CA PRO A 437 5.30 -7.55 -9.86
C PRO A 437 4.76 -6.25 -10.43
N SER A 438 4.40 -5.32 -9.55
CA SER A 438 3.64 -4.13 -9.92
C SER A 438 4.02 -2.90 -9.10
N TYR A 439 3.71 -1.72 -9.63
CA TYR A 439 3.83 -0.43 -8.92
C TYR A 439 2.75 0.55 -9.40
N ARG A 440 2.56 1.65 -8.64
CA ARG A 440 1.51 2.63 -8.92
C ARG A 440 2.01 4.07 -8.97
N ILE A 441 1.53 4.83 -9.95
CA ILE A 441 1.72 6.28 -10.04
C ILE A 441 0.39 6.98 -9.83
N TYR A 442 0.31 7.80 -8.79
CA TYR A 442 -0.85 8.64 -8.50
C TYR A 442 -0.71 10.02 -9.14
N GLN A 443 -1.83 10.59 -9.59
CA GLN A 443 -1.94 11.98 -10.01
C GLN A 443 -2.70 12.79 -8.97
N TYR A 444 -2.26 14.03 -8.73
CA TYR A 444 -2.93 14.99 -7.87
C TYR A 444 -3.04 16.35 -8.54
N ASN A 445 -4.09 17.08 -8.17
CA ASN A 445 -4.49 18.31 -8.82
C ASN A 445 -3.55 19.47 -8.44
N ILE A 446 -2.85 20.03 -9.43
CA ILE A 446 -2.00 21.21 -9.27
C ILE A 446 -2.50 22.41 -10.09
N THR A 447 -3.74 22.35 -10.58
CA THR A 447 -4.36 23.34 -11.50
C THR A 447 -4.32 24.75 -10.91
N GLN A 448 -4.60 24.90 -9.62
CA GLN A 448 -4.62 26.21 -8.92
C GLN A 448 -3.29 26.56 -8.22
N TYR A 449 -2.25 25.72 -8.34
CA TYR A 449 -0.95 26.00 -7.74
C TYR A 449 -0.33 27.27 -8.36
N PRO A 450 0.12 28.26 -7.58
CA PRO A 450 0.70 29.49 -8.12
C PRO A 450 2.16 29.35 -8.56
N GLY A 451 2.88 28.33 -8.06
CA GLY A 451 4.29 28.11 -8.39
C GLY A 451 4.52 27.57 -9.80
N ALA A 452 5.78 27.37 -10.14
CA ALA A 452 6.15 26.84 -11.45
C ALA A 452 5.64 25.40 -11.60
N LYS A 453 5.09 25.09 -12.78
CA LYS A 453 4.60 23.76 -13.14
C LYS A 453 5.38 23.30 -14.36
N ILE A 454 5.61 22.00 -14.46
CA ILE A 454 6.18 21.46 -15.68
C ILE A 454 5.09 21.52 -16.72
N SER A 455 5.26 22.45 -17.67
CA SER A 455 4.74 22.21 -19.01
C SER A 455 5.70 21.22 -19.61
N ASP A 456 5.26 19.98 -19.79
CA ASP A 456 6.04 19.06 -20.58
C ASP A 456 6.31 19.75 -21.92
N GLU A 457 7.57 19.86 -22.35
CA GLU A 457 7.89 20.03 -23.77
C GLU A 457 7.41 18.79 -24.59
N GLN A 458 6.87 17.78 -23.88
CA GLN A 458 6.16 16.61 -24.35
C GLN A 458 4.63 16.69 -24.14
N SER A 459 4.09 17.86 -23.71
CA SER A 459 2.64 18.06 -23.61
C SER A 459 2.11 18.11 -25.04
N PHE A 460 1.21 17.20 -25.37
CA PHE A 460 0.57 17.22 -26.67
C PHE A 460 -0.15 18.55 -26.86
N THR A 461 0.24 19.31 -27.88
CA THR A 461 -0.72 20.22 -28.50
C THR A 461 -1.87 19.40 -29.07
N ARG A 462 -3.07 20.00 -29.12
CA ARG A 462 -4.23 19.31 -29.70
C ARG A 462 -3.92 18.88 -31.15
N GLU A 463 -3.16 19.72 -31.86
CA GLU A 463 -2.67 19.49 -33.21
C GLU A 463 -1.73 18.28 -33.30
N GLU A 464 -0.79 18.10 -32.35
CA GLU A 464 0.09 16.92 -32.29
C GLU A 464 -0.64 15.64 -31.87
N TRP A 465 -1.73 15.77 -31.10
CA TRP A 465 -2.60 14.65 -30.74
C TRP A 465 -3.43 14.21 -31.96
N ASP A 466 -4.05 15.16 -32.66
CA ASP A 466 -4.90 14.91 -33.82
C ASP A 466 -4.08 14.48 -35.07
N ALA A 467 -2.78 14.78 -35.13
CA ALA A 467 -1.87 14.36 -36.21
C ALA A 467 -1.35 12.91 -36.09
N LEU A 468 -1.69 12.18 -35.03
CA LEU A 468 -1.37 10.77 -34.89
C LEU A 468 -2.28 9.94 -35.81
N GLU A 469 -1.90 9.78 -37.07
CA GLU A 469 -2.55 8.82 -37.96
C GLU A 469 -2.38 7.39 -37.39
N VAL A 470 -3.50 6.77 -37.05
CA VAL A 470 -3.56 5.39 -36.57
C VAL A 470 -3.32 4.44 -37.74
N SER A 471 -2.13 3.84 -37.83
CA SER A 471 -1.94 2.64 -38.64
C SER A 471 -2.71 1.50 -37.97
N LYS A 472 -3.76 1.00 -38.63
CA LYS A 472 -4.56 -0.18 -38.22
C LYS A 472 -3.79 -1.50 -38.35
N ALA A 473 -2.55 -1.56 -37.88
CA ALA A 473 -1.77 -2.78 -37.89
C ALA A 473 -1.21 -2.98 -36.49
N ASP A 474 -1.50 -4.16 -35.97
CA ASP A 474 -1.06 -4.72 -34.69
C ASP A 474 -1.97 -4.34 -33.51
N ASP A 475 -3.15 -4.96 -33.48
CA ASP A 475 -3.75 -5.52 -32.25
C ASP A 475 -4.71 -6.63 -32.70
N GLU A 476 -4.35 -7.88 -32.43
CA GLU A 476 -5.25 -9.04 -32.47
C GLU A 476 -6.19 -8.90 -31.26
N ASP A 477 -7.25 -8.11 -31.44
CA ASP A 477 -8.38 -8.05 -30.51
C ASP A 477 -9.41 -9.11 -30.98
N GLU A 478 -9.53 -10.21 -30.22
CA GLU A 478 -10.67 -11.14 -30.34
C GLU A 478 -11.92 -10.44 -29.78
N ASP A 479 -12.69 -9.88 -30.70
CA ASP A 479 -14.08 -9.48 -30.50
C ASP A 479 -14.96 -10.74 -30.42
N GLU A 480 -15.44 -11.13 -29.23
CA GLU A 480 -16.62 -11.99 -29.11
C GLU A 480 -17.55 -11.49 -27.99
N ASP A 481 -18.51 -10.65 -28.37
CA ASP A 481 -19.78 -10.46 -27.68
C ASP A 481 -20.85 -10.44 -28.79
N GLU A 482 -21.41 -11.60 -29.17
CA GLU A 482 -22.68 -11.69 -29.92
C GLU A 482 -23.67 -12.56 -29.15
N ASP A 483 -24.82 -11.95 -28.83
CA ASP A 483 -26.03 -12.57 -28.30
C ASP A 483 -26.63 -13.56 -29.32
N ASP A 484 -27.18 -14.70 -28.88
CA ASP A 484 -28.32 -15.30 -29.57
C ASP A 484 -29.24 -16.10 -28.62
N ASP A 485 -30.51 -15.70 -28.62
CA ASP A 485 -31.65 -16.38 -28.02
C ASP A 485 -32.20 -17.43 -29.01
N ASN A 486 -32.44 -18.68 -28.59
CA ASN A 486 -33.75 -19.36 -28.74
C ASN A 486 -33.79 -20.86 -28.37
N GLU A 487 -34.99 -21.22 -27.88
CA GLU A 487 -35.71 -22.50 -27.63
C GLU A 487 -35.22 -23.77 -28.40
N ASP A 488 -35.35 -25.02 -27.91
CA ASP A 488 -36.58 -25.73 -27.53
C ASP A 488 -36.30 -27.15 -26.93
N THR A 489 -37.30 -27.72 -26.25
CA THR A 489 -37.42 -28.99 -25.47
C THR A 489 -37.27 -30.33 -26.27
N PRO A 490 -37.14 -31.60 -25.71
CA PRO A 490 -37.85 -32.23 -24.56
C PRO A 490 -37.15 -33.34 -23.68
N HIS A 491 -37.81 -33.70 -22.56
CA HIS A 491 -37.60 -34.77 -21.52
C HIS A 491 -37.40 -36.25 -22.02
N PRO A 492 -37.13 -37.35 -21.21
CA PRO A 492 -37.36 -37.65 -19.75
C PRO A 492 -36.31 -38.66 -19.07
N PRO A 493 -36.56 -39.44 -17.96
CA PRO A 493 -37.35 -39.29 -16.71
C PRO A 493 -36.60 -39.53 -15.35
N LYS A 494 -37.03 -38.78 -14.31
CA LYS A 494 -37.30 -39.06 -12.87
C LYS A 494 -36.77 -40.33 -12.16
N ARG A 495 -36.29 -40.17 -10.89
CA ARG A 495 -36.67 -41.03 -9.73
C ARG A 495 -36.54 -40.37 -8.33
N LYS A 496 -37.71 -40.02 -7.79
CA LYS A 496 -38.27 -40.20 -6.42
C LYS A 496 -37.43 -39.90 -5.14
N ARG A 497 -37.88 -38.85 -4.43
CA ARG A 497 -37.85 -38.69 -2.96
C ARG A 497 -38.70 -39.76 -2.26
N SER A 498 -38.28 -40.17 -1.06
CA SER A 498 -39.18 -40.71 -0.03
C SER A 498 -39.22 -39.77 1.17
N ALA A 499 -40.44 -39.46 1.59
CA ALA A 499 -40.80 -38.74 2.81
C ALA A 499 -40.33 -39.50 4.07
N HIS A 500 -40.27 -38.80 5.22
CA HIS A 500 -41.07 -39.04 6.43
C HIS A 500 -40.74 -37.98 7.49
N SER A 501 -41.75 -37.22 7.92
CA SER A 501 -41.79 -36.56 9.23
C SER A 501 -42.31 -37.58 10.26
N PRO A 502 -42.04 -37.43 11.57
CA PRO A 502 -43.06 -36.80 12.41
C PRO A 502 -42.56 -35.97 13.61
N HIS A 503 -43.33 -34.91 13.88
CA HIS A 503 -43.84 -34.40 15.17
C HIS A 503 -42.99 -34.46 16.47
N GLY A 504 -42.81 -33.29 17.09
CA GLY A 504 -43.63 -32.90 18.25
C GLY A 504 -42.97 -32.75 19.63
N MET A 505 -43.37 -31.67 20.31
CA MET A 505 -43.34 -31.38 21.76
C MET A 505 -42.00 -30.91 22.35
N ALA A 506 -41.91 -30.09 23.40
CA ALA A 506 -42.71 -29.03 24.02
C ALA A 506 -41.82 -28.46 25.15
N ASP A 507 -41.95 -27.16 25.41
CA ASP A 507 -41.77 -26.41 26.67
C ASP A 507 -40.87 -26.98 27.80
N HIS A 508 -39.89 -26.19 28.25
CA HIS A 508 -39.71 -25.96 29.69
C HIS A 508 -38.94 -24.65 29.98
N ARG A 509 -39.71 -23.62 30.32
CA ARG A 509 -39.30 -22.50 31.17
C ARG A 509 -38.80 -22.97 32.54
N LEU A 510 -37.73 -22.37 33.04
CA LEU A 510 -37.46 -22.22 34.47
C LEU A 510 -37.09 -20.77 34.78
N ASP A 511 -38.00 -20.13 35.52
CA ASP A 511 -37.90 -18.83 36.15
C ASP A 511 -37.33 -18.99 37.56
N TRP A 512 -36.42 -18.10 37.97
CA TRP A 512 -36.26 -17.73 39.37
C TRP A 512 -36.02 -16.22 39.47
N THR A 513 -36.98 -15.56 40.12
CA THR A 513 -37.02 -14.12 40.33
C THR A 513 -36.39 -13.68 41.66
N THR A 514 -35.99 -12.42 41.64
CA THR A 514 -35.95 -11.42 42.73
C THR A 514 -34.68 -11.22 43.57
N GLY A 515 -34.11 -10.01 43.38
CA GLY A 515 -33.23 -9.32 44.31
C GLY A 515 -33.12 -7.83 43.96
N LYS A 516 -34.21 -7.06 44.11
CA LYS A 516 -34.23 -5.61 43.87
C LYS A 516 -33.35 -4.88 44.89
N ARG A 517 -32.33 -4.15 44.42
CA ARG A 517 -31.86 -2.91 45.04
C ARG A 517 -31.87 -1.79 44.02
N LYS A 518 -32.79 -0.84 44.20
CA LYS A 518 -32.87 0.40 43.43
C LYS A 518 -31.82 1.38 43.94
N HIS A 519 -30.83 1.69 43.11
CA HIS A 519 -30.16 2.99 43.17
C HIS A 519 -30.47 3.71 41.86
N GLY A 520 -31.36 4.69 41.95
CA GLY A 520 -31.70 5.57 40.84
C GLY A 520 -30.63 6.62 40.68
N HIS A 521 -29.72 6.42 39.74
CA HIS A 521 -29.08 7.51 39.03
C HIS A 521 -29.67 7.47 37.62
N ARG A 522 -30.54 8.43 37.31
CA ARG A 522 -30.93 8.72 35.93
C ARG A 522 -29.66 9.22 35.25
N HIS A 523 -28.98 8.34 34.51
CA HIS A 523 -28.06 8.81 33.47
C HIS A 523 -28.91 9.63 32.49
N PRO A 524 -28.49 10.84 32.08
CA PRO A 524 -29.16 11.52 30.99
C PRO A 524 -29.16 10.58 29.77
N GLU A 525 -30.29 10.47 29.08
CA GLU A 525 -30.38 9.70 27.83
C GLU A 525 -29.28 10.19 26.88
N LYS A 526 -28.50 9.25 26.32
CA LYS A 526 -27.49 9.58 25.31
C LYS A 526 -28.22 10.29 24.16
N PRO A 527 -27.76 11.46 23.71
CA PRO A 527 -28.37 12.15 22.58
C PRO A 527 -28.34 11.24 21.35
N ASP A 528 -29.41 11.27 20.56
CA ASP A 528 -29.46 10.55 19.28
C ASP A 528 -28.47 11.19 18.30
N CYS A 529 -27.33 10.54 18.11
CA CYS A 529 -26.23 11.04 17.29
C CYS A 529 -26.53 11.01 15.79
N SER A 530 -27.67 10.45 15.37
CA SER A 530 -28.16 10.53 13.99
C SER A 530 -28.79 11.89 13.63
N LEU A 531 -29.07 12.73 14.64
CA LEU A 531 -29.64 14.07 14.43
C LEU A 531 -28.54 15.13 14.27
N PRO A 532 -28.61 16.01 13.24
CA PRO A 532 -27.61 17.05 13.01
C PRO A 532 -27.36 17.97 14.21
N GLU A 533 -28.39 18.31 14.99
CA GLU A 533 -28.23 19.13 16.20
C GLU A 533 -27.47 18.46 17.36
N ASN A 534 -27.28 17.14 17.29
CA ASN A 534 -26.60 16.34 18.30
C ASN A 534 -25.18 15.95 17.88
N GLU A 535 -24.85 16.12 16.60
CA GLU A 535 -23.60 15.65 16.01
C GLU A 535 -22.39 16.21 16.77
N ASP A 536 -22.36 17.51 17.07
CA ASP A 536 -21.26 18.17 17.79
C ASP A 536 -21.26 17.97 19.31
N LYS A 537 -22.26 17.29 19.89
CA LYS A 537 -22.34 17.12 21.34
C LYS A 537 -21.24 16.18 21.81
N TYR A 538 -20.59 16.51 22.93
CA TYR A 538 -19.54 15.68 23.54
C TYR A 538 -19.94 14.21 23.77
N ALA A 539 -21.22 13.93 24.02
CA ALA A 539 -21.73 12.56 24.17
C ALA A 539 -21.84 11.78 22.84
N CYS A 540 -21.88 12.48 21.71
CA CYS A 540 -21.76 11.94 20.35
C CYS A 540 -20.33 12.05 19.80
N ARG A 541 -19.50 12.94 20.37
CA ARG A 541 -18.11 13.19 19.99
C ARG A 541 -17.21 13.41 21.22
N PRO A 542 -16.81 12.35 21.93
CA PRO A 542 -15.97 12.46 23.12
C PRO A 542 -14.53 12.96 22.85
N TRP A 543 -14.12 13.05 21.58
CA TRP A 543 -12.70 13.00 21.16
C TRP A 543 -12.18 14.28 20.46
N GLY A 544 -12.98 15.34 20.38
CA GLY A 544 -12.57 16.65 19.81
C GLY A 544 -13.47 17.13 18.66
N PRO A 545 -13.22 18.34 18.13
CA PRO A 545 -13.97 18.87 17.00
C PRO A 545 -13.66 18.10 15.72
N ARG A 546 -14.68 17.93 14.86
CA ARG A 546 -14.53 17.37 13.51
C ARG A 546 -14.01 18.46 12.58
N HIS A 547 -12.96 18.15 11.83
CA HIS A 547 -12.36 19.00 10.80
C HIS A 547 -12.69 18.39 9.44
N ALA A 548 -13.95 18.54 9.03
CA ALA A 548 -14.45 18.13 7.73
C ALA A 548 -15.02 19.34 7.01
N SER A 549 -14.83 19.40 5.69
CA SER A 549 -15.42 20.42 4.83
C SER A 549 -15.82 19.79 3.51
N PRO A 550 -17.04 20.04 2.99
CA PRO A 550 -17.40 19.62 1.64
C PRO A 550 -16.48 20.17 0.55
N ASP A 551 -15.81 21.29 0.81
CA ASP A 551 -14.89 21.96 -0.12
C ASP A 551 -13.43 21.49 0.04
N SER A 552 -13.14 20.54 0.93
CA SER A 552 -11.77 20.06 1.13
C SER A 552 -11.28 19.23 -0.06
N PRO A 553 -9.95 19.13 -0.27
CA PRO A 553 -9.41 18.37 -1.40
C PRO A 553 -9.73 16.85 -1.38
N SER A 554 -10.05 16.29 -0.22
CA SER A 554 -10.52 14.90 -0.09
C SER A 554 -11.99 14.71 -0.49
N ARG A 555 -12.76 15.81 -0.59
CA ARG A 555 -14.22 15.82 -0.73
C ARG A 555 -14.72 16.45 -2.02
N ASN A 556 -13.96 17.39 -2.56
CA ASN A 556 -14.24 18.05 -3.82
C ASN A 556 -12.93 18.27 -4.57
N ASN A 557 -12.96 18.03 -5.88
CA ASN A 557 -11.79 18.19 -6.74
C ASN A 557 -11.32 19.65 -6.75
N SER A 558 -10.25 19.89 -6.02
CA SER A 558 -9.64 21.19 -5.81
C SER A 558 -8.12 21.03 -5.74
N LEU A 559 -7.41 22.11 -5.41
CA LEU A 559 -5.96 22.05 -5.30
C LEU A 559 -5.54 20.96 -4.30
N TRP A 560 -4.66 20.07 -4.75
CA TRP A 560 -4.13 18.90 -4.02
C TRP A 560 -5.01 17.66 -3.96
N SER A 561 -6.22 17.69 -4.52
CA SER A 561 -7.07 16.49 -4.63
C SER A 561 -6.38 15.40 -5.44
N LEU A 562 -6.49 14.15 -5.00
CA LEU A 562 -6.10 12.99 -5.80
C LEU A 562 -7.07 12.83 -6.98
N LEU A 563 -6.54 12.65 -8.18
CA LEU A 563 -7.31 12.58 -9.43
C LEU A 563 -7.45 11.16 -9.98
N GLY A 564 -6.46 10.31 -9.73
CA GLY A 564 -6.47 8.95 -10.24
C GLY A 564 -5.08 8.33 -10.14
N TYR A 565 -4.96 7.09 -10.58
CA TYR A 565 -3.66 6.44 -10.70
C TYR A 565 -3.54 5.58 -11.95
N ALA A 566 -2.29 5.32 -12.32
CA ALA A 566 -1.86 4.36 -13.32
C ALA A 566 -1.12 3.21 -12.63
N GLN A 567 -1.55 1.99 -12.88
CA GLN A 567 -0.88 0.78 -12.40
C GLN A 567 -0.07 0.15 -13.52
N TYR A 568 1.15 -0.26 -13.18
CA TYR A 568 2.06 -0.95 -14.09
C TYR A 568 2.45 -2.29 -13.50
N TYR A 569 2.59 -3.28 -14.37
CA TYR A 569 2.87 -4.67 -13.99
C TYR A 569 3.82 -5.37 -14.98
N LEU A 570 4.45 -6.45 -14.54
CA LEU A 570 5.33 -7.33 -15.33
C LEU A 570 4.62 -8.64 -15.72
N SER A 571 3.65 -8.58 -16.64
CA SER A 571 2.89 -9.75 -17.08
C SER A 571 3.71 -10.82 -17.82
N ASP A 572 4.88 -10.47 -18.37
CA ASP A 572 5.75 -11.39 -19.10
C ASP A 572 6.86 -12.02 -18.24
N LEU A 573 6.73 -11.96 -16.90
CA LEU A 573 7.76 -12.45 -15.97
C LEU A 573 8.06 -13.94 -16.18
N GLY A 574 7.04 -14.79 -16.26
CA GLY A 574 7.19 -16.25 -16.37
C GLY A 574 7.83 -16.72 -17.68
N GLU A 575 7.69 -15.94 -18.76
CA GLU A 575 8.26 -16.23 -20.08
C GLU A 575 9.63 -15.58 -20.30
N SER A 576 10.00 -14.66 -19.40
CA SER A 576 11.21 -13.86 -19.56
C SER A 576 12.50 -14.67 -19.40
N THR A 577 13.55 -14.21 -20.08
CA THR A 577 14.87 -14.83 -19.98
C THR A 577 15.94 -13.75 -19.76
N LYS A 578 17.14 -14.15 -19.33
CA LYS A 578 18.27 -13.21 -19.22
C LYS A 578 18.54 -12.41 -20.50
N LYS A 579 18.25 -12.97 -21.69
CA LYS A 579 18.45 -12.30 -22.99
C LYS A 579 17.26 -11.44 -23.43
N SER A 580 16.09 -11.68 -22.85
CA SER A 580 14.85 -10.96 -23.10
C SER A 580 14.19 -10.63 -21.76
N PRO A 581 14.67 -9.57 -21.08
CA PRO A 581 14.09 -9.14 -19.80
C PRO A 581 12.61 -8.75 -19.94
N PRO A 582 11.81 -8.95 -18.89
CA PRO A 582 10.40 -8.52 -18.87
C PRO A 582 10.33 -6.99 -18.87
N LYS A 583 9.18 -6.43 -19.24
CA LYS A 583 9.00 -4.98 -19.31
C LYS A 583 7.71 -4.56 -18.64
N PHE A 584 7.77 -3.50 -17.82
CA PHE A 584 6.58 -2.94 -17.20
C PHE A 584 5.64 -2.41 -18.27
N LYS A 585 4.40 -2.89 -18.23
CA LYS A 585 3.30 -2.48 -19.11
C LYS A 585 2.24 -1.79 -18.27
N LEU A 586 1.49 -0.88 -18.89
CA LEU A 586 0.30 -0.33 -18.23
C LEU A 586 -0.71 -1.45 -18.06
N GLU A 587 -1.15 -1.70 -16.82
CA GLU A 587 -2.20 -2.68 -16.52
C GLU A 587 -3.57 -2.00 -16.65
N TYR A 588 -3.81 -0.97 -15.83
CA TYR A 588 -5.02 -0.17 -15.89
C TYR A 588 -4.83 1.23 -15.28
N LEU A 589 -5.85 2.06 -15.50
CA LEU A 589 -6.00 3.44 -15.10
C LEU A 589 -7.36 3.60 -14.42
N THR A 590 -7.42 4.36 -13.32
CA THR A 590 -8.72 4.71 -12.73
C THR A 590 -9.46 5.78 -13.51
N PHE A 591 -8.76 6.58 -14.32
CA PHE A 591 -9.28 7.75 -15.00
C PHE A 591 -10.42 7.44 -15.97
N ASN A 592 -11.32 8.42 -16.14
CA ASN A 592 -12.14 8.54 -17.32
C ASN A 592 -11.25 8.71 -18.57
N ILE A 593 -11.61 8.05 -19.69
CA ILE A 593 -10.84 8.09 -20.94
C ILE A 593 -10.67 9.51 -21.48
N ASP A 594 -11.64 10.40 -21.25
CA ASP A 594 -11.57 11.79 -21.69
C ASP A 594 -10.54 12.61 -20.90
N ALA A 595 -10.24 12.22 -19.65
CA ALA A 595 -9.20 12.88 -18.85
C ALA A 595 -7.78 12.62 -19.38
N LEU A 596 -7.60 11.58 -20.20
CA LEU A 596 -6.33 11.23 -20.84
C LEU A 596 -6.02 12.13 -22.06
N ARG A 597 -6.94 13.00 -22.46
CA ARG A 597 -6.85 13.83 -23.67
C ARG A 597 -6.76 15.32 -23.35
N PRO A 598 -6.03 16.10 -24.18
CA PRO A 598 -6.08 17.55 -24.10
C PRO A 598 -7.50 18.08 -24.33
N PRO A 599 -7.99 19.04 -23.51
CA PRO A 599 -9.30 19.66 -23.70
C PRO A 599 -9.36 20.47 -25.01
N VAL A 600 -10.52 20.45 -25.68
CA VAL A 600 -10.75 20.98 -27.04
C VAL A 600 -10.54 22.50 -27.18
N ASN A 601 -10.51 23.27 -26.07
CA ASN A 601 -10.49 24.73 -26.09
C ASN A 601 -9.14 25.39 -25.77
N ASP A 602 -8.03 24.65 -25.73
CA ASP A 602 -6.70 25.22 -25.37
C ASP A 602 -5.94 25.84 -26.56
N THR A 603 -6.65 26.41 -27.54
CA THR A 603 -6.09 27.03 -28.76
C THR A 603 -5.47 28.43 -28.56
N ASP A 604 -5.26 28.89 -27.32
CA ASP A 604 -4.55 30.16 -27.06
C ASP A 604 -3.07 29.95 -26.68
N SER A 605 -2.42 28.96 -27.30
CA SER A 605 -0.97 28.81 -27.32
C SER A 605 -0.37 29.61 -28.47
N THR A 606 -0.47 30.94 -28.41
CA THR A 606 0.48 31.79 -29.16
C THR A 606 1.81 31.82 -28.41
N PRO A 607 2.96 31.56 -29.06
CA PRO A 607 4.27 31.78 -28.44
C PRO A 607 4.42 33.28 -28.13
N PRO A 608 4.96 33.71 -26.98
CA PRO A 608 5.26 35.12 -26.78
C PRO A 608 6.43 35.47 -27.69
N ASP A 609 6.10 36.03 -28.85
CA ASP A 609 7.03 36.76 -29.68
C ASP A 609 7.53 37.99 -28.90
N SER A 610 8.81 38.25 -29.12
CA SER A 610 9.57 39.38 -28.62
C SER A 610 8.86 40.73 -28.82
N GLY A 611 8.74 41.54 -27.76
CA GLY A 611 8.54 42.99 -27.89
C GLY A 611 7.56 43.66 -26.91
N GLU A 612 8.16 44.50 -26.05
CA GLU A 612 7.68 45.81 -25.57
C GLU A 612 6.34 45.96 -24.78
N ASP A 613 6.52 46.34 -23.51
CA ASP A 613 5.78 47.32 -22.70
C ASP A 613 4.30 47.64 -23.04
N GLY A 614 3.39 47.27 -22.14
CA GLY A 614 2.03 47.78 -22.16
C GLY A 614 1.15 47.34 -20.98
N VAL A 615 0.66 48.31 -20.22
CA VAL A 615 -0.14 48.18 -19.00
C VAL A 615 -1.61 47.78 -19.30
N MET A 616 -2.21 47.05 -18.35
CA MET A 616 -3.64 46.71 -18.15
C MET A 616 -4.16 45.35 -18.66
N GLY A 617 -4.63 44.55 -17.70
CA GLY A 617 -5.51 43.39 -17.91
C GLY A 617 -4.91 42.09 -17.41
N ARG A 618 -5.14 41.72 -16.14
CA ARG A 618 -4.95 40.35 -15.65
C ARG A 618 -5.93 39.43 -16.40
N LYS A 619 -5.55 38.99 -17.61
CA LYS A 619 -6.19 37.85 -18.28
C LYS A 619 -5.96 36.63 -17.38
N LYS A 620 -7.05 35.97 -16.96
CA LYS A 620 -6.99 34.65 -16.31
C LYS A 620 -6.17 33.74 -17.25
N ARG A 621 -4.95 33.36 -16.85
CA ARG A 621 -4.19 32.32 -17.56
C ARG A 621 -5.09 31.08 -17.57
N SER A 622 -5.44 30.58 -18.77
CA SER A 622 -6.04 29.25 -18.95
C SER A 622 -5.27 28.28 -18.08
N ALA A 623 -5.97 27.50 -17.26
CA ALA A 623 -5.34 26.55 -16.38
C ALA A 623 -4.88 25.37 -17.25
N ARG A 624 -3.61 25.43 -17.65
CA ARG A 624 -2.93 24.48 -18.55
C ARG A 624 -3.16 23.03 -18.09
N TRP A 625 -3.66 22.19 -18.99
CA TRP A 625 -3.91 20.77 -18.76
C TRP A 625 -2.60 20.00 -18.55
N ILE A 626 -2.61 18.99 -17.66
CA ILE A 626 -1.46 18.14 -17.35
C ILE A 626 -1.87 16.69 -17.60
N PRO A 627 -1.17 15.97 -18.52
CA PRO A 627 -1.53 14.60 -18.85
C PRO A 627 -1.38 13.68 -17.62
N PRO A 628 -2.36 12.81 -17.33
CA PRO A 628 -2.25 11.83 -16.24
C PRO A 628 -1.07 10.87 -16.40
N VAL A 629 -0.78 10.48 -17.64
CA VAL A 629 0.30 9.57 -18.01
C VAL A 629 1.12 10.21 -19.13
N PRO A 630 2.47 10.18 -19.07
CA PRO A 630 3.32 10.60 -20.17
C PRO A 630 2.95 9.93 -21.49
N LYS A 631 3.05 10.69 -22.59
CA LYS A 631 2.75 10.22 -23.96
C LYS A 631 3.33 8.85 -24.27
N HIS A 632 4.63 8.67 -24.01
CA HIS A 632 5.36 7.47 -24.40
C HIS A 632 4.95 6.25 -23.59
N LEU A 633 4.41 6.44 -22.39
CA LEU A 633 3.91 5.39 -21.50
C LEU A 633 2.42 5.08 -21.69
N LEU A 634 1.69 5.88 -22.49
CA LEU A 634 0.30 5.66 -22.80
C LEU A 634 0.16 4.72 -24.01
N PRO A 635 -0.54 3.57 -23.94
CA PRO A 635 -0.81 2.70 -25.08
C PRO A 635 -1.39 3.44 -26.29
N LYS A 636 -1.04 3.01 -27.51
CA LYS A 636 -1.54 3.64 -28.76
C LYS A 636 -3.06 3.62 -28.86
N SER A 637 -3.70 2.54 -28.41
CA SER A 637 -5.16 2.41 -28.40
C SER A 637 -5.87 3.48 -27.56
N LEU A 638 -5.23 3.95 -26.48
CA LEU A 638 -5.72 5.08 -25.66
C LEU A 638 -5.43 6.46 -26.27
N ARG A 639 -4.62 6.52 -27.34
CA ARG A 639 -4.33 7.77 -28.07
C ARG A 639 -5.37 8.09 -29.15
N ASP A 640 -6.22 7.14 -29.51
CA ASP A 640 -7.31 7.36 -30.46
C ASP A 640 -8.33 8.35 -29.88
N VAL A 641 -8.61 9.44 -30.60
CA VAL A 641 -9.57 10.50 -30.20
C VAL A 641 -11.00 9.99 -30.13
N ASN A 642 -11.37 9.00 -30.95
CA ASN A 642 -12.75 8.54 -31.07
C ASN A 642 -13.12 7.44 -30.06
N ARG A 643 -12.14 6.92 -29.32
CA ARG A 643 -12.38 5.84 -28.37
C ARG A 643 -13.16 6.33 -27.14
N THR A 644 -14.21 5.63 -26.73
CA THR A 644 -15.02 6.00 -25.56
C THR A 644 -14.94 4.97 -24.43
N LYS A 645 -14.35 3.79 -24.71
CA LYS A 645 -14.14 2.71 -23.76
C LYS A 645 -12.80 2.03 -24.00
N SER A 646 -12.18 1.51 -22.95
CA SER A 646 -10.93 0.78 -23.03
C SER A 646 -10.79 -0.20 -21.87
N LYS A 647 -10.16 -1.36 -22.11
CA LYS A 647 -9.79 -2.32 -21.06
C LYS A 647 -8.87 -1.69 -20.00
N PHE A 648 -8.06 -0.72 -20.41
CA PHE A 648 -7.15 0.00 -19.54
C PHE A 648 -7.85 1.03 -18.65
N THR A 649 -9.12 1.37 -18.87
CA THR A 649 -9.86 2.35 -18.04
C THR A 649 -11.15 1.72 -17.50
N PRO A 650 -11.06 0.67 -16.67
CA PRO A 650 -12.21 -0.12 -16.26
C PRO A 650 -13.18 0.65 -15.35
N TYR A 651 -12.67 1.60 -14.55
CA TYR A 651 -13.46 2.26 -13.49
C TYR A 651 -14.05 3.61 -13.89
N GLN A 652 -13.39 4.32 -14.83
CA GLN A 652 -13.83 5.62 -15.36
C GLN A 652 -14.18 6.64 -14.25
N LEU A 653 -13.31 6.77 -13.25
CA LEU A 653 -13.46 7.72 -12.15
C LEU A 653 -13.10 9.13 -12.62
N ASP A 654 -13.85 10.11 -12.15
CA ASP A 654 -13.58 11.53 -12.40
C ASP A 654 -12.42 12.05 -11.52
N ASP A 655 -12.35 11.55 -10.28
CA ASP A 655 -11.29 11.79 -9.31
C ASP A 655 -11.27 10.70 -8.22
N LEU A 656 -10.35 10.80 -7.25
CA LEU A 656 -10.26 9.91 -6.09
C LEU A 656 -10.76 10.56 -4.79
N THR A 657 -11.74 11.47 -4.88
CA THR A 657 -12.40 12.02 -3.69
C THR A 657 -13.34 11.00 -3.06
N ILE A 658 -13.66 11.18 -1.77
CA ILE A 658 -14.56 10.29 -1.02
C ILE A 658 -15.91 10.08 -1.76
N PRO A 659 -16.58 11.12 -2.30
CA PRO A 659 -17.81 10.92 -3.07
C PRO A 659 -17.62 10.04 -4.32
N SER A 660 -16.55 10.25 -5.11
CA SER A 660 -16.28 9.48 -6.33
C SER A 660 -16.03 8.01 -6.03
N TRP A 661 -15.25 7.75 -4.99
CA TRP A 661 -15.02 6.40 -4.48
C TRP A 661 -16.31 5.70 -4.04
N ILE A 662 -17.18 6.38 -3.30
CA ILE A 662 -18.46 5.82 -2.85
C ILE A 662 -19.40 5.53 -4.04
N VAL A 663 -19.41 6.39 -5.06
CA VAL A 663 -20.15 6.14 -6.30
C VAL A 663 -19.60 4.90 -7.00
N PHE A 664 -18.27 4.76 -7.06
CA PHE A 664 -17.62 3.57 -7.63
C PHE A 664 -17.95 2.31 -6.85
N ALA A 665 -17.85 2.32 -5.53
CA ALA A 665 -18.22 1.22 -4.64
C ALA A 665 -19.63 0.72 -4.95
N ARG A 666 -20.60 1.63 -5.03
CA ARG A 666 -21.99 1.28 -5.34
C ARG A 666 -22.17 0.70 -6.74
N LYS A 667 -21.37 1.11 -7.72
CA LYS A 667 -21.35 0.49 -9.06
C LYS A 667 -20.76 -0.91 -8.99
N LEU A 668 -19.65 -1.06 -8.28
CA LEU A 668 -18.91 -2.30 -8.06
C LEU A 668 -19.80 -3.36 -7.39
N GLY A 669 -20.50 -3.02 -6.30
CA GLY A 669 -21.40 -3.94 -5.59
C GLY A 669 -22.66 -4.35 -6.37
N LYS A 670 -23.04 -3.61 -7.42
CA LYS A 670 -24.21 -3.92 -8.26
C LYS A 670 -23.87 -4.73 -9.51
N SER A 671 -22.63 -4.66 -9.99
CA SER A 671 -22.23 -5.22 -11.28
C SER A 671 -21.34 -6.44 -11.09
N LYS A 672 -21.87 -7.64 -11.38
CA LYS A 672 -21.09 -8.89 -11.35
C LYS A 672 -19.89 -8.84 -12.30
N LYS A 673 -20.06 -8.28 -13.51
CA LYS A 673 -18.97 -8.14 -14.51
C LYS A 673 -17.86 -7.22 -14.00
N LEU A 674 -18.23 -6.07 -13.43
CA LEU A 674 -17.25 -5.12 -12.86
C LEU A 674 -16.57 -5.70 -11.62
N TRP A 675 -17.31 -6.47 -10.80
CA TRP A 675 -16.74 -7.19 -9.66
C TRP A 675 -15.69 -8.22 -10.11
N LYS A 676 -16.00 -9.06 -11.10
CA LYS A 676 -15.05 -10.03 -11.66
C LYS A 676 -13.79 -9.32 -12.19
N GLN A 677 -13.96 -8.20 -12.90
CA GLN A 677 -12.84 -7.39 -13.38
C GLN A 677 -12.02 -6.80 -12.23
N PHE A 678 -12.67 -6.27 -11.19
CA PHE A 678 -12.00 -5.74 -10.01
C PHE A 678 -11.14 -6.81 -9.32
N ILE A 679 -11.66 -8.02 -9.14
CA ILE A 679 -10.90 -9.13 -8.55
C ILE A 679 -9.73 -9.56 -9.44
N GLY A 680 -9.91 -9.60 -10.76
CA GLY A 680 -8.81 -9.86 -11.70
C GLY A 680 -7.66 -8.84 -11.54
N PHE A 681 -7.96 -7.56 -11.37
CA PHE A 681 -6.93 -6.54 -11.10
C PHE A 681 -6.37 -6.61 -9.66
N MET A 682 -7.20 -6.98 -8.69
CA MET A 682 -6.78 -7.12 -7.29
C MET A 682 -5.66 -8.14 -7.11
N TYR A 683 -5.68 -9.21 -7.90
CA TYR A 683 -4.67 -10.25 -7.96
C TYR A 683 -3.74 -10.12 -9.18
N MET A 684 -3.65 -8.90 -9.74
CA MET A 684 -2.78 -8.52 -10.86
C MET A 684 -2.81 -9.53 -12.03
N GLY A 685 -3.98 -9.77 -12.64
CA GLY A 685 -4.11 -10.52 -13.89
C GLY A 685 -4.36 -12.02 -13.75
N GLU A 686 -4.85 -12.49 -12.60
CA GLU A 686 -5.39 -13.85 -12.47
C GLU A 686 -6.67 -13.99 -13.32
N ASP A 687 -6.62 -14.88 -14.32
CA ASP A 687 -7.80 -15.30 -15.07
C ASP A 687 -8.71 -16.09 -14.12
N LEU A 688 -9.69 -15.43 -13.52
CA LEU A 688 -10.68 -16.10 -12.68
C LEU A 688 -11.44 -17.14 -13.53
N GLU A 689 -11.07 -18.41 -13.37
CA GLU A 689 -11.79 -19.53 -13.93
C GLU A 689 -13.26 -19.44 -13.46
N GLU A 690 -14.19 -19.64 -14.40
CA GLU A 690 -15.64 -19.59 -14.14
C GLU A 690 -16.14 -20.61 -13.09
N SER A 691 -15.27 -21.55 -12.69
CA SER A 691 -15.56 -22.67 -11.80
C SER A 691 -15.48 -22.33 -10.30
N GLU A 692 -14.84 -21.22 -9.90
CA GLU A 692 -14.58 -20.90 -8.48
C GLU A 692 -15.62 -19.97 -7.83
N VAL A 693 -16.62 -19.50 -8.57
CA VAL A 693 -17.76 -18.76 -8.01
C VAL A 693 -19.00 -19.61 -8.18
N ASP A 694 -19.20 -20.61 -7.30
CA ASP A 694 -20.41 -21.44 -7.28
C ASP A 694 -21.64 -20.54 -7.07
N PRO A 695 -22.52 -20.38 -8.07
CA PRO A 695 -23.78 -19.70 -7.88
C PRO A 695 -24.74 -20.72 -7.28
N ASN A 696 -24.89 -20.73 -5.96
CA ASN A 696 -26.03 -21.42 -5.36
C ASN A 696 -27.33 -20.73 -5.86
N PRO A 697 -28.15 -21.34 -6.74
CA PRO A 697 -29.26 -20.66 -7.39
C PRO A 697 -30.54 -20.66 -6.55
N ASP A 698 -30.52 -21.23 -5.35
CA ASP A 698 -31.70 -21.47 -4.52
C ASP A 698 -31.83 -20.48 -3.34
N GLU A 699 -31.54 -19.19 -3.56
CA GLU A 699 -32.04 -18.14 -2.65
C GLU A 699 -33.31 -17.47 -3.21
N PRO A 700 -34.43 -17.48 -2.46
CA PRO A 700 -35.70 -16.98 -2.95
C PRO A 700 -35.71 -15.45 -3.09
N VAL A 701 -36.20 -14.98 -4.24
CA VAL A 701 -36.52 -13.58 -4.49
C VAL A 701 -37.54 -13.09 -3.45
N ILE A 702 -37.14 -12.13 -2.62
CA ILE A 702 -38.03 -11.46 -1.65
C ILE A 702 -39.02 -10.58 -2.44
N MET A 703 -40.29 -10.97 -2.44
CA MET A 703 -41.39 -10.15 -2.96
C MET A 703 -41.93 -9.21 -1.86
N ASP A 704 -42.39 -8.02 -2.24
CA ASP A 704 -43.21 -7.15 -1.39
C ASP A 704 -44.49 -7.89 -0.95
N PRO A 705 -45.07 -7.62 0.24
CA PRO A 705 -46.34 -8.20 0.71
C PRO A 705 -47.53 -8.15 -0.25
N ASN A 706 -47.49 -7.39 -1.35
CA ASN A 706 -48.52 -7.36 -2.39
C ASN A 706 -48.16 -8.08 -3.72
N GLY A 707 -47.04 -8.80 -3.81
CA GLY A 707 -46.79 -9.78 -4.88
C GLY A 707 -46.71 -9.23 -6.31
N SER A 708 -46.11 -8.06 -6.52
CA SER A 708 -45.80 -7.53 -7.88
C SER A 708 -44.29 -7.30 -8.06
N PRO A 709 -43.70 -7.58 -9.24
CA PRO A 709 -42.33 -7.20 -9.56
C PRO A 709 -42.20 -5.68 -9.71
N TRP A 710 -41.08 -5.10 -9.25
CA TRP A 710 -40.80 -3.66 -9.38
C TRP A 710 -40.64 -3.25 -10.86
N GLN A 711 -41.64 -2.55 -11.41
CA GLN A 711 -41.51 -1.83 -12.68
C GLN A 711 -40.87 -0.46 -12.45
N VAL A 712 -39.84 -0.17 -13.24
CA VAL A 712 -39.17 1.14 -13.37
C VAL A 712 -40.16 2.14 -13.97
N ILE A 713 -40.50 3.20 -13.23
CA ILE A 713 -41.20 4.37 -13.76
C ILE A 713 -40.18 5.49 -13.95
N LEU A 714 -39.92 5.84 -15.21
CA LEU A 714 -39.18 7.04 -15.61
C LEU A 714 -40.09 8.27 -15.42
N PRO A 715 -39.60 9.39 -14.85
CA PRO A 715 -40.34 10.64 -14.89
C PRO A 715 -40.10 11.36 -16.22
N ASN A 716 -41.15 11.49 -17.02
CA ASN A 716 -41.24 12.52 -18.06
C ASN A 716 -41.57 13.87 -17.42
N THR A 717 -40.96 14.90 -17.99
CA THR A 717 -41.17 16.34 -17.78
C THR A 717 -42.64 16.79 -17.88
N GLU A 718 -43.10 17.63 -16.95
CA GLU A 718 -43.75 18.94 -17.19
C GLU A 718 -44.18 19.62 -15.87
N PHE A 719 -43.92 20.94 -15.82
CA PHE A 719 -44.17 21.97 -14.78
C PHE A 719 -43.20 22.13 -13.60
#